data_AF-A0A2V9AH78-F1
#
_entry.id   AF-A0A2V9AH78-F1
#
_cell.length_a   1.000
_cell.length_b   1.000
_cell.length_c   1.000
_cell.angle_alpha   90.00
_cell.angle_beta   90.00
_cell.angle_gamma   90.00
#
_symmetry.space_group_name_H-M   'P 1'
#
loop_
_entity.id
_entity.type
_entity.pdbx_description
1 polymer ?
#
loop_
_entity_poly.entity_id
_entity_poly.type
_entity_poly.pdbx_seq_one_letter_code
_entity_poly.pdbx_strand_id
1 'polypeptide(L)'
;MTGPVEPPDEPCSIQFDPNLPTGLLPPTYRWAPAAFVENDPNNGGFTKPDEQNGRLHYFLRDMAGLAASPDTATNQSVLVEAVLLYLGLTKPAVGSGPVINADPKAVATAVAQIAVTGRRAFAHFTSWNAPLSAFSGPQDANLIQLVNKTNPNVNQVALQQAVRFVLEASYSALWAIRSNDPVWRAKRAQMGWIAVSGEDDTPHRPVNVPTAPYPQYDLPVTVSGASGPITATTRYMVASYLGFLGPDAPPYGFPPLPQASSSLNAGGKTLSSGAGVRVGTTVQNGLPGNLINSTQSLQPPRQLPVDGLPVIPAGNKIIIYIHGGGSRLEEAVPLANNLILAGMRPGSKYGIGNQDYTVISFDQPSSAYGAPLDPAMVYGSTYHPSMFHILSFEEQYVINFIEALDQKVGNVKNRVAAVMGGSLGGNLSLLLARESTLVHPYLKTVVAWSPTSMMPGHGAVDDGLIWNGIVGNASATNWGAEVPNTRHDYFHHLYFEMLSKVANLPSNPTMWFRDDWPNRDGTNTCKASEIAQSRFDRYEVYSSSLRRWTTAIDTEQAMYSFQDEDAPGYGPRYQSISSRLLLVAGQKDCYRNGCTGSSDARSALLADTLDIYGYTHDVANQMRGAPGRTLFINNTGHSIHDERPQFFAGEIVSFLKEPDTNLTLSVSVGSTGLRWNSSIAALSYLNNGGVGMLDLNAWWHPYPPVGVSPNNPCGACGALDHFELRGNQNYIFTWGLSRLGYGPADIQGFGINFFPGKRGGANVFDTPDSFALNGISITAVSGPAGTGQMVGASGQPLQLLTPSRAIWQTSQITQPQPALPALSAQACPTIDGITCSSPPKLPPGQETTTLLKAIVNVSRNGQPIVGASVRVDGGTSGSTDARGYAVVSYYLSAYSPQQDQALAGSATDPRGKPVLTRTLGNTSRTILTVPAATASKPGFQPANIRLPKPLSTSPVS
;
A
#
# COMPACT_ATOMS: atom_id res chain seq x y z
N MET A 1 2.87 -5.89 -16.01
CA MET A 1 2.46 -4.46 -15.99
C MET A 1 1.03 -4.32 -16.49
N THR A 2 0.39 -3.17 -16.24
CA THR A 2 -0.87 -2.71 -16.85
C THR A 2 -0.64 -1.42 -17.62
N GLY A 3 -1.49 -1.13 -18.59
CA GLY A 3 -1.35 0.08 -19.40
C GLY A 3 -1.82 1.29 -18.61
N PRO A 4 -1.46 2.51 -19.03
CA PRO A 4 -2.03 3.70 -18.46
C PRO A 4 -3.56 3.70 -18.59
N VAL A 5 -4.24 4.14 -17.54
CA VAL A 5 -5.70 4.10 -17.44
C VAL A 5 -6.24 5.51 -17.29
N GLU A 6 -7.33 5.82 -17.97
CA GLU A 6 -8.03 7.10 -17.83
C GLU A 6 -9.21 6.91 -16.86
N PRO A 7 -9.07 7.26 -15.57
CA PRO A 7 -10.19 7.24 -14.66
C PRO A 7 -11.13 8.42 -14.92
N PRO A 8 -12.41 8.34 -14.49
CA PRO A 8 -13.26 9.51 -14.43
C PRO A 8 -12.69 10.56 -13.47
N ASP A 9 -13.04 11.83 -13.69
CA ASP A 9 -12.71 12.88 -12.74
C ASP A 9 -13.47 12.73 -11.43
N GLU A 10 -12.75 12.86 -10.32
CA GLU A 10 -13.31 12.86 -8.97
C GLU A 10 -13.03 14.21 -8.30
N PRO A 11 -14.05 14.88 -7.75
CA PRO A 11 -13.87 16.16 -7.08
C PRO A 11 -13.20 15.98 -5.71
N CYS A 12 -12.42 16.96 -5.28
CA CYS A 12 -11.85 16.97 -3.93
C CYS A 12 -12.91 16.84 -2.84
N SER A 13 -12.49 16.23 -1.73
CA SER A 13 -13.34 16.09 -0.54
C SER A 13 -13.55 17.43 0.18
N ILE A 14 -12.66 18.39 -0.06
CA ILE A 14 -12.60 19.67 0.63
C ILE A 14 -13.04 20.77 -0.33
N GLN A 15 -14.15 21.44 -0.01
CA GLN A 15 -14.75 22.45 -0.86
C GLN A 15 -14.52 23.85 -0.30
N PHE A 16 -14.16 24.80 -1.17
CA PHE A 16 -13.76 26.14 -0.80
C PHE A 16 -14.73 27.18 -1.38
N ASP A 17 -14.85 28.30 -0.68
CA ASP A 17 -15.43 29.53 -1.19
C ASP A 17 -14.37 30.63 -1.04
N PRO A 18 -13.78 31.14 -2.14
CA PRO A 18 -12.74 32.16 -2.09
C PRO A 18 -13.23 33.49 -1.51
N ASN A 19 -14.54 33.66 -1.28
CA ASN A 19 -15.14 34.84 -0.66
C ASN A 19 -15.24 34.74 0.87
N LEU A 20 -14.80 33.64 1.49
CA LEU A 20 -14.82 33.53 2.95
C LEU A 20 -13.87 34.56 3.59
N PRO A 21 -14.20 35.11 4.78
CA PRO A 21 -13.30 35.98 5.53
C PRO A 21 -11.95 35.33 5.86
N THR A 22 -11.90 34.00 5.88
CA THR A 22 -10.71 33.17 6.08
C THR A 22 -9.91 32.90 4.80
N GLY A 23 -10.30 33.48 3.66
CA GLY A 23 -9.68 33.25 2.37
C GLY A 23 -9.95 31.84 1.84
N LEU A 24 -8.89 31.20 1.31
CA LEU A 24 -8.92 29.84 0.79
C LEU A 24 -8.99 28.78 1.89
N LEU A 25 -9.87 28.87 2.89
CA LEU A 25 -10.02 27.82 3.92
C LEU A 25 -11.48 27.52 4.27
N PRO A 26 -11.85 26.24 4.46
CA PRO A 26 -13.21 25.90 4.85
C PRO A 26 -13.51 26.37 6.29
N PRO A 27 -14.80 26.54 6.65
CA PRO A 27 -15.22 27.02 7.98
C PRO A 27 -14.79 26.14 9.17
N THR A 28 -14.32 24.94 8.91
CA THR A 28 -13.77 24.02 9.90
C THR A 28 -12.41 24.47 10.44
N TYR A 29 -11.67 25.30 9.69
CA TYR A 29 -10.42 25.93 10.13
C TYR A 29 -10.67 27.13 11.04
N ARG A 30 -9.84 27.26 12.07
CA ARG A 30 -10.03 28.29 13.10
C ARG A 30 -8.75 29.04 13.36
N TRP A 31 -8.75 30.29 12.93
CA TRP A 31 -7.65 31.18 13.18
C TRP A 31 -7.65 31.71 14.60
N ALA A 32 -6.44 31.86 15.15
CA ALA A 32 -6.25 32.65 16.35
C ALA A 32 -6.79 34.07 16.09
N PRO A 33 -7.65 34.61 16.96
CA PRO A 33 -8.05 36.01 16.87
C PRO A 33 -6.81 36.92 16.86
N ALA A 34 -6.86 38.03 16.11
CA ALA A 34 -5.70 38.91 15.91
C ALA A 34 -5.02 39.36 17.21
N ALA A 35 -5.76 39.54 18.31
CA ALA A 35 -5.21 39.88 19.62
C ALA A 35 -4.30 38.79 20.24
N PHE A 36 -4.41 37.55 19.77
CA PHE A 36 -3.63 36.40 20.23
C PHE A 36 -2.49 36.01 19.28
N VAL A 37 -2.29 36.77 18.20
CA VAL A 37 -1.18 36.60 17.26
C VAL A 37 -0.12 37.64 17.55
N GLU A 38 1.14 37.29 17.35
CA GLU A 38 2.27 38.22 17.43
C GLU A 38 2.13 39.26 16.31
N ASN A 39 1.96 40.54 16.67
CA ASN A 39 2.02 41.65 15.71
C ASN A 39 3.51 41.95 15.46
N ASP A 40 3.97 41.99 14.21
CA ASP A 40 5.28 42.56 13.88
C ASP A 40 5.27 44.05 14.26
N PRO A 41 6.03 44.48 15.29
CA PRO A 41 6.01 45.88 15.71
C PRO A 41 6.68 46.83 14.69
N ASN A 42 7.36 46.32 13.66
CA ASN A 42 8.07 47.13 12.66
C ASN A 42 7.28 47.34 11.36
N ASN A 43 6.25 46.53 11.08
CA ASN A 43 5.41 46.66 9.89
C ASN A 43 4.00 47.08 10.29
N GLY A 44 3.79 48.40 10.36
CA GLY A 44 2.49 49.01 10.61
C GLY A 44 1.42 48.47 9.65
N GLY A 45 0.56 47.60 10.16
CA GLY A 45 -0.63 47.11 9.48
C GLY A 45 -0.40 45.86 8.63
N PHE A 46 -1.03 44.75 9.02
CA PHE A 46 -1.38 43.64 8.13
C PHE A 46 -2.24 44.19 6.97
N THR A 47 -1.61 44.69 5.91
CA THR A 47 -2.31 45.27 4.76
C THR A 47 -2.69 44.23 3.72
N LYS A 48 -2.25 42.98 3.90
CA LYS A 48 -2.87 41.73 3.42
C LYS A 48 -2.66 40.67 4.51
N PRO A 49 -3.52 39.65 4.63
CA PRO A 49 -3.17 38.45 5.38
C PRO A 49 -2.05 37.73 4.62
N ASP A 50 -0.84 38.25 4.68
CA ASP A 50 0.33 37.43 4.43
C ASP A 50 0.41 36.47 5.62
N GLU A 51 -0.13 35.27 5.38
CA GLU A 51 -0.16 34.07 6.23
C GLU A 51 1.24 33.63 6.74
N GLN A 52 2.26 34.48 6.65
CA GLN A 52 3.67 34.14 6.75
C GLN A 52 4.17 33.92 8.18
N ASN A 53 3.47 34.40 9.21
CA ASN A 53 3.93 34.17 10.59
C ASN A 53 2.88 33.57 11.53
N GLY A 54 1.60 33.95 11.59
CA GLY A 54 0.54 33.23 12.34
C GLY A 54 0.90 32.73 13.75
N ARG A 55 1.90 33.34 14.40
CA ARG A 55 2.56 32.82 15.61
C ARG A 55 1.79 33.32 16.80
N LEU A 56 1.60 32.45 17.80
CA LEU A 56 0.93 32.90 19.02
C LEU A 56 1.70 34.02 19.69
N HIS A 57 0.94 34.93 20.28
CA HIS A 57 1.47 36.01 21.10
C HIS A 57 2.44 35.46 22.16
N TYR A 58 3.57 36.14 22.36
CA TYR A 58 4.67 35.68 23.22
C TYR A 58 4.23 35.26 24.64
N PHE A 59 3.23 35.93 25.22
CA PHE A 59 2.63 35.52 26.50
C PHE A 59 2.01 34.12 26.46
N LEU A 60 1.22 33.80 25.44
CA LEU A 60 0.63 32.46 25.30
C LEU A 60 1.70 31.40 25.05
N ARG A 61 2.76 31.76 24.33
CA ARG A 61 3.92 30.88 24.09
C ARG A 61 4.68 30.58 25.37
N ASP A 62 4.93 31.59 26.19
CA ASP A 62 5.51 31.43 27.52
C ASP A 62 4.65 30.50 28.39
N MET A 63 3.32 30.71 28.40
CA MET A 63 2.40 29.82 29.11
C MET A 63 2.44 28.37 28.58
N ALA A 64 2.62 28.17 27.27
CA ALA A 64 2.78 26.83 26.69
C ALA A 64 4.11 26.18 27.10
N GLY A 65 5.20 26.94 27.11
CA GLY A 65 6.50 26.49 27.63
C GLY A 65 6.45 26.11 29.11
N LEU A 66 5.77 26.91 29.94
CA LEU A 66 5.53 26.59 31.36
C LEU A 66 4.66 25.35 31.53
N ALA A 67 3.59 25.21 30.73
CA ALA A 67 2.70 24.05 30.78
C ALA A 67 3.43 22.75 30.42
N ALA A 68 4.42 22.83 29.52
CA ALA A 68 5.27 21.73 29.09
C ALA A 68 6.47 21.47 30.00
N SER A 69 6.65 22.25 31.07
CA SER A 69 7.78 22.14 31.97
C SER A 69 7.74 20.81 32.76
N PRO A 70 8.86 20.07 32.86
CA PRO A 70 8.92 18.86 33.67
C PRO A 70 8.81 19.17 35.17
N ASP A 71 9.04 20.40 35.61
CA ASP A 71 8.82 20.80 37.00
C ASP A 71 7.33 20.94 37.29
N THR A 72 6.84 20.13 38.24
CA THR A 72 5.42 20.07 38.62
C THR A 72 4.92 21.41 39.19
N ALA A 73 5.74 22.12 39.95
CA ALA A 73 5.33 23.42 40.47
C ALA A 73 5.11 24.43 39.32
N THR A 74 5.99 24.38 38.32
CA THR A 74 5.92 25.23 37.13
C THR A 74 4.74 24.88 36.22
N ASN A 75 4.49 23.61 35.90
CA ASN A 75 3.38 23.29 34.99
C ASN A 75 2.00 23.54 35.62
N GLN A 76 1.85 23.34 36.94
CA GLN A 76 0.61 23.63 37.64
C GLN A 76 0.33 25.13 37.77
N SER A 77 1.37 25.99 37.71
CA SER A 77 1.18 27.44 37.82
C SER A 77 0.44 28.04 36.63
N VAL A 78 0.39 27.36 35.48
CA VAL A 78 -0.37 27.83 34.31
C VAL A 78 -1.87 27.91 34.58
N LEU A 79 -2.43 26.92 35.28
CA LEU A 79 -3.85 26.97 35.70
C LEU A 79 -4.09 28.01 36.81
N VAL A 80 -3.09 28.26 37.67
CA VAL A 80 -3.15 29.34 38.67
C VAL A 80 -3.19 30.69 37.94
N GLU A 81 -2.33 30.90 36.95
CA GLU A 81 -2.28 32.13 36.17
C GLU A 81 -3.60 32.37 35.42
N ALA A 82 -4.20 31.33 34.83
CA ALA A 82 -5.54 31.43 34.23
C ALA A 82 -6.61 31.91 35.24
N VAL A 83 -6.55 31.43 36.49
CA VAL A 83 -7.47 31.87 37.56
C VAL A 83 -7.22 33.34 37.92
N LEU A 84 -5.96 33.77 38.04
CA LEU A 84 -5.62 35.14 38.38
C LEU A 84 -5.99 36.13 37.26
N LEU A 85 -5.82 35.74 36.00
CA LEU A 85 -6.28 36.51 34.83
C LEU A 85 -7.80 36.67 34.84
N TYR A 86 -8.55 35.60 35.13
CA TYR A 86 -10.00 35.66 35.22
C TYR A 86 -10.47 36.63 36.32
N LEU A 87 -9.77 36.64 37.45
CA LEU A 87 -10.03 37.54 38.58
C LEU A 87 -9.53 38.98 38.35
N GLY A 88 -8.78 39.23 37.27
CA GLY A 88 -8.16 40.53 36.99
C GLY A 88 -7.02 40.90 37.94
N LEU A 89 -6.39 39.89 38.58
CA LEU A 89 -5.31 40.08 39.55
C LEU A 89 -3.92 40.11 38.89
N THR A 90 -3.79 39.55 37.69
CA THR A 90 -2.57 39.59 36.87
C THR A 90 -2.86 40.19 35.49
N LYS A 91 -1.79 40.62 34.81
CA LYS A 91 -1.85 41.16 33.45
C LYS A 91 -1.27 40.12 32.48
N PRO A 92 -1.81 39.96 31.27
CA PRO A 92 -1.31 38.99 30.30
C PRO A 92 -0.06 39.50 29.59
N ALA A 93 1.06 39.52 30.30
CA ALA A 93 2.35 40.01 29.82
C ALA A 93 3.50 39.22 30.42
N VAL A 94 4.55 38.97 29.63
CA VAL A 94 5.85 38.47 30.09
C VAL A 94 6.80 39.66 30.23
N GLY A 95 7.31 39.90 31.43
CA GLY A 95 8.23 41.00 31.72
C GLY A 95 7.69 42.37 31.28
N SER A 96 8.49 43.13 30.53
CA SER A 96 8.13 44.44 29.97
C SER A 96 7.60 44.37 28.53
N GLY A 97 7.20 43.19 28.03
CA GLY A 97 6.69 43.01 26.67
C GLY A 97 5.28 43.59 26.43
N PRO A 98 4.79 43.58 25.18
CA PRO A 98 3.46 44.11 24.81
C PRO A 98 2.30 43.29 25.39
N VAL A 99 1.42 43.93 26.17
CA VAL A 99 0.26 43.23 26.77
C VAL A 99 -0.72 42.72 25.70
N ILE A 100 -1.27 41.51 25.88
CA ILE A 100 -2.39 41.04 25.04
C ILE A 100 -3.57 42.00 25.18
N ASN A 101 -3.99 42.61 24.07
CA ASN A 101 -5.14 43.50 24.02
C ASN A 101 -6.45 42.70 23.78
N ALA A 102 -6.83 41.87 24.75
CA ALA A 102 -8.06 41.08 24.74
C ALA A 102 -8.75 41.10 26.11
N ASP A 103 -10.03 40.72 26.13
CA ASP A 103 -10.80 40.54 27.37
C ASP A 103 -10.08 39.55 28.31
N PRO A 104 -9.87 39.88 29.60
CA PRO A 104 -9.15 39.00 30.53
C PRO A 104 -9.74 37.59 30.64
N LYS A 105 -11.06 37.42 30.50
CA LYS A 105 -11.66 36.07 30.50
C LYS A 105 -11.34 35.29 29.22
N ALA A 106 -11.25 35.97 28.08
CA ALA A 106 -10.78 35.36 26.84
C ALA A 106 -9.31 34.90 26.96
N VAL A 107 -8.44 35.71 27.57
CA VAL A 107 -7.05 35.30 27.82
C VAL A 107 -6.99 34.14 28.82
N ALA A 108 -7.74 34.21 29.92
CA ALA A 108 -7.83 33.11 30.89
C ALA A 108 -8.31 31.81 30.23
N THR A 109 -9.27 31.89 29.29
CA THR A 109 -9.72 30.74 28.50
C THR A 109 -8.60 30.17 27.64
N ALA A 110 -7.85 31.02 26.93
CA ALA A 110 -6.71 30.58 26.11
C ALA A 110 -5.62 29.90 26.96
N VAL A 111 -5.25 30.47 28.11
CA VAL A 111 -4.28 29.87 29.04
C VAL A 111 -4.79 28.54 29.61
N ALA A 112 -6.08 28.46 29.95
CA ALA A 112 -6.70 27.21 30.41
C ALA A 112 -6.70 26.11 29.34
N GLN A 113 -6.85 26.48 28.06
CA GLN A 113 -6.77 25.56 26.92
C GLN A 113 -5.33 25.08 26.68
N ILE A 114 -4.34 25.97 26.74
CA ILE A 114 -2.91 25.64 26.61
C ILE A 114 -2.47 24.58 27.63
N ALA A 115 -3.03 24.60 28.83
CA ALA A 115 -2.75 23.60 29.86
C ALA A 115 -3.16 22.15 29.47
N VAL A 116 -3.88 21.94 28.36
CA VAL A 116 -4.36 20.60 27.93
C VAL A 116 -4.18 20.28 26.44
N THR A 117 -3.85 21.25 25.59
CA THR A 117 -3.76 21.05 24.13
C THR A 117 -2.39 20.53 23.69
N GLY A 118 -1.32 20.99 24.33
CA GLY A 118 0.04 20.49 24.11
C GLY A 118 0.25 19.09 24.69
N ARG A 119 1.16 18.29 24.11
CA ARG A 119 1.39 16.89 24.51
C ARG A 119 1.94 16.78 25.93
N ARG A 120 2.94 17.59 26.27
CA ARG A 120 3.52 17.58 27.62
C ARG A 120 2.53 18.17 28.62
N ALA A 121 1.86 19.26 28.26
CA ALA A 121 0.79 19.86 29.05
C ALA A 121 -0.31 18.82 29.37
N PHE A 122 -0.76 18.05 28.37
CA PHE A 122 -1.72 16.96 28.58
C PHE A 122 -1.18 15.85 29.49
N ALA A 123 0.08 15.42 29.31
CA ALA A 123 0.70 14.43 30.18
C ALA A 123 0.76 14.91 31.65
N HIS A 124 1.09 16.18 31.88
CA HIS A 124 1.08 16.80 33.21
C HIS A 124 -0.33 16.94 33.78
N PHE A 125 -1.29 17.40 32.96
CA PHE A 125 -2.69 17.52 33.35
C PHE A 125 -3.28 16.18 33.78
N THR A 126 -3.01 15.10 33.04
CA THR A 126 -3.52 13.76 33.35
C THR A 126 -2.84 13.06 34.51
N SER A 127 -1.63 13.50 34.90
CA SER A 127 -0.87 12.94 36.02
C SER A 127 -1.04 13.71 37.33
N TRP A 128 -1.89 14.75 37.35
CA TRP A 128 -2.09 15.62 38.52
C TRP A 128 -2.43 14.83 39.80
N ASN A 129 -3.32 13.84 39.67
CA ASN A 129 -3.70 12.92 40.73
C ASN A 129 -3.33 11.48 40.33
N ALA A 130 -2.10 11.07 40.63
CA ALA A 130 -1.61 9.71 40.39
C ALA A 130 -2.14 8.70 41.45
N PRO A 131 -2.38 7.42 41.11
CA PRO A 131 -2.18 6.79 39.79
C PRO A 131 -3.24 7.18 38.75
N LEU A 132 -2.92 7.01 37.46
CA LEU A 132 -3.79 7.38 36.33
C LEU A 132 -5.14 6.64 36.37
N SER A 133 -6.22 7.40 36.33
CA SER A 133 -7.62 7.00 36.36
C SER A 133 -8.47 8.07 35.66
N ALA A 134 -9.76 7.81 35.47
CA ALA A 134 -10.68 8.81 34.92
C ALA A 134 -10.73 10.12 35.73
N PHE A 135 -10.33 10.12 37.00
CA PHE A 135 -10.32 11.30 37.88
C PHE A 135 -8.92 11.87 38.12
N SER A 136 -7.92 11.47 37.33
CA SER A 136 -6.52 11.87 37.57
C SER A 136 -6.19 13.30 37.16
N GLY A 137 -7.10 14.00 36.48
CA GLY A 137 -6.95 15.43 36.23
C GLY A 137 -7.22 16.31 37.46
N PRO A 138 -6.85 17.60 37.43
CA PRO A 138 -7.10 18.54 38.51
C PRO A 138 -8.59 18.68 38.80
N GLN A 139 -8.93 18.61 40.10
CA GLN A 139 -10.26 18.89 40.61
C GLN A 139 -10.32 20.31 41.19
N ASP A 140 -11.52 20.86 41.33
CA ASP A 140 -11.76 22.20 41.87
C ASP A 140 -11.02 22.43 43.21
N ALA A 141 -11.06 21.44 44.12
CA ALA A 141 -10.37 21.51 45.41
C ALA A 141 -8.83 21.59 45.28
N ASN A 142 -8.25 20.91 44.29
CA ASN A 142 -6.80 20.94 44.06
C ASN A 142 -6.35 22.34 43.66
N LEU A 143 -7.05 22.95 42.69
CA LEU A 143 -6.67 24.26 42.18
C LEU A 143 -6.97 25.38 43.18
N ILE A 144 -8.07 25.30 43.93
CA ILE A 144 -8.36 26.23 45.05
C ILE A 144 -7.22 26.22 46.07
N GLN A 145 -6.77 25.03 46.48
CA GLN A 145 -5.67 24.90 47.45
C GLN A 145 -4.39 25.54 46.92
N LEU A 146 -4.07 25.32 45.64
CA LEU A 146 -2.87 25.85 45.01
C LEU A 146 -2.92 27.39 44.89
N VAL A 147 -4.06 27.95 44.49
CA VAL A 147 -4.25 29.42 44.41
C VAL A 147 -4.21 30.05 45.80
N ASN A 148 -4.85 29.45 46.81
CA ASN A 148 -4.83 29.97 48.18
C ASN A 148 -3.41 29.98 48.78
N LYS A 149 -2.54 29.04 48.36
CA LYS A 149 -1.14 29.01 48.80
C LYS A 149 -0.35 30.24 48.33
N THR A 150 -0.63 30.72 47.11
CA THR A 150 0.08 31.86 46.51
C THR A 150 -0.66 33.19 46.72
N ASN A 151 -1.98 33.14 46.90
CA ASN A 151 -2.87 34.30 46.97
C ASN A 151 -3.95 34.11 48.06
N PRO A 152 -3.58 34.11 49.35
CA PRO A 152 -4.50 33.76 50.45
C PRO A 152 -5.64 34.77 50.68
N ASN A 153 -5.52 35.99 50.14
CA ASN A 153 -6.48 37.08 50.37
C ASN A 153 -7.59 37.16 49.30
N VAL A 154 -7.62 36.24 48.34
CA VAL A 154 -8.68 36.22 47.31
C VAL A 154 -10.01 35.86 47.96
N ASN A 155 -11.08 36.57 47.58
CA ASN A 155 -12.43 36.25 48.01
C ASN A 155 -12.79 34.80 47.63
N GLN A 156 -13.17 33.97 48.61
CA GLN A 156 -13.37 32.53 48.39
C GLN A 156 -14.50 32.20 47.40
N VAL A 157 -15.56 33.00 47.35
CA VAL A 157 -16.66 32.79 46.39
C VAL A 157 -16.19 33.11 44.97
N ALA A 158 -15.48 34.23 44.79
CA ALA A 158 -14.89 34.59 43.50
C ALA A 158 -13.85 33.56 43.04
N LEU A 159 -13.02 33.06 43.98
CA LEU A 159 -12.03 32.02 43.70
C LEU A 159 -12.68 30.73 43.20
N GLN A 160 -13.73 30.25 43.88
CA GLN A 160 -14.47 29.06 43.46
C GLN A 160 -15.06 29.21 42.05
N GLN A 161 -15.64 30.37 41.74
CA GLN A 161 -16.17 30.66 40.40
C GLN A 161 -15.07 30.69 39.34
N ALA A 162 -13.94 31.33 39.62
CA ALA A 162 -12.81 31.42 38.70
C ALA A 162 -12.17 30.05 38.43
N VAL A 163 -11.95 29.25 39.49
CA VAL A 163 -11.45 27.87 39.37
C VAL A 163 -12.38 27.01 38.53
N ARG A 164 -13.69 27.08 38.81
CA ARG A 164 -14.69 26.33 38.05
C ARG A 164 -14.68 26.70 36.57
N PHE A 165 -14.62 27.99 36.26
CA PHE A 165 -14.52 28.50 34.89
C PHE A 165 -13.27 27.98 34.17
N VAL A 166 -12.10 28.10 34.79
CA VAL A 166 -10.82 27.66 34.22
C VAL A 166 -10.83 26.16 33.95
N LEU A 167 -11.25 25.34 34.92
CA LEU A 167 -11.33 23.90 34.72
C LEU A 167 -12.43 23.51 33.70
N GLU A 168 -13.55 24.23 33.61
CA GLU A 168 -14.53 24.03 32.54
C GLU A 168 -13.94 24.32 31.16
N ALA A 169 -13.13 25.37 31.02
CA ALA A 169 -12.44 25.67 29.75
C ALA A 169 -11.43 24.56 29.38
N SER A 170 -10.59 24.14 30.32
CA SER A 170 -9.61 23.06 30.11
C SER A 170 -10.28 21.74 29.75
N TYR A 171 -11.23 21.26 30.56
CA TYR A 171 -11.91 19.99 30.28
C TYR A 171 -12.75 20.06 29.00
N SER A 172 -13.39 21.20 28.67
CA SER A 172 -14.12 21.34 27.41
C SER A 172 -13.20 21.16 26.21
N ALA A 173 -12.03 21.80 26.22
CA ALA A 173 -11.07 21.68 25.13
C ALA A 173 -10.53 20.25 25.04
N LEU A 174 -10.17 19.65 26.17
CA LEU A 174 -9.66 18.29 26.22
C LEU A 174 -10.68 17.27 25.67
N TRP A 175 -11.94 17.34 26.11
CA TRP A 175 -12.98 16.47 25.58
C TRP A 175 -13.26 16.73 24.10
N ALA A 176 -13.25 17.99 23.67
CA ALA A 176 -13.50 18.35 22.27
C ALA A 176 -12.43 17.80 21.30
N ILE A 177 -11.16 17.81 21.69
CA ILE A 177 -10.06 17.36 20.80
C ILE A 177 -9.77 15.86 20.90
N ARG A 178 -10.07 15.22 22.03
CA ARG A 178 -9.64 13.84 22.31
C ARG A 178 -10.76 12.82 22.33
N SER A 179 -11.99 13.22 22.64
CA SER A 179 -13.08 12.25 22.82
C SER A 179 -13.43 11.51 21.53
N ASN A 180 -13.75 10.22 21.68
CA ASN A 180 -14.39 9.40 20.65
C ASN A 180 -15.93 9.47 20.74
N ASP A 181 -16.48 10.34 21.59
CA ASP A 181 -17.91 10.64 21.64
C ASP A 181 -18.28 11.65 20.52
N PRO A 182 -19.22 11.31 19.62
CA PRO A 182 -19.71 12.20 18.57
C PRO A 182 -20.15 13.59 19.05
N VAL A 183 -20.77 13.68 20.23
CA VAL A 183 -21.27 14.94 20.81
C VAL A 183 -20.11 15.89 21.12
N TRP A 184 -19.04 15.36 21.73
CA TRP A 184 -17.84 16.14 22.05
C TRP A 184 -17.05 16.53 20.81
N ARG A 185 -17.00 15.66 19.80
CA ARG A 185 -16.39 16.00 18.50
C ARG A 185 -17.15 17.10 17.78
N ALA A 186 -18.48 17.04 17.76
CA ALA A 186 -19.31 18.11 17.25
C ALA A 186 -19.15 19.40 18.08
N LYS A 187 -18.93 19.28 19.39
CA LYS A 187 -18.65 20.43 20.26
C LYS A 187 -17.37 21.16 19.86
N ARG A 188 -16.34 20.46 19.38
CA ARG A 188 -15.13 21.09 18.80
C ARG A 188 -15.52 22.11 17.75
N ALA A 189 -16.44 21.76 16.84
CA ALA A 189 -16.97 22.65 15.81
C ALA A 189 -17.83 23.83 16.34
N GLN A 190 -18.04 23.97 17.66
CA GLN A 190 -18.79 25.09 18.25
C GLN A 190 -17.92 25.99 19.15
N MET A 191 -16.71 25.56 19.51
CA MET A 191 -15.87 26.26 20.51
C MET A 191 -15.14 27.52 20.00
N GLY A 192 -15.26 27.88 18.72
CA GLY A 192 -14.34 28.83 18.11
C GLY A 192 -12.90 28.33 18.13
N TRP A 193 -11.93 29.24 18.04
CA TRP A 193 -10.50 28.92 18.15
C TRP A 193 -10.16 28.39 19.54
N ILE A 194 -9.36 27.33 19.58
CA ILE A 194 -8.85 26.71 20.81
C ILE A 194 -7.33 26.95 20.85
N ALA A 195 -6.82 27.53 21.93
CA ALA A 195 -5.41 27.89 22.04
C ALA A 195 -4.49 26.66 22.10
N VAL A 196 -3.44 26.68 21.27
CA VAL A 196 -2.40 25.65 21.18
C VAL A 196 -1.12 26.30 20.63
N SER A 197 0.04 25.94 21.19
CA SER A 197 1.33 26.38 20.66
C SER A 197 2.17 25.17 20.26
N GLY A 198 2.12 24.77 18.98
CA GLY A 198 2.92 23.63 18.51
C GLY A 198 4.43 23.84 18.69
N GLU A 199 4.87 25.10 18.61
CA GLU A 199 6.29 25.48 18.68
C GLU A 199 6.89 25.20 20.06
N ASP A 200 6.09 25.39 21.12
CA ASP A 200 6.52 25.28 22.51
C ASP A 200 6.09 23.95 23.13
N ASP A 201 4.94 23.40 22.72
CA ASP A 201 4.45 22.07 23.07
C ASP A 201 3.55 21.49 21.97
N THR A 202 4.10 20.58 21.15
CA THR A 202 3.38 20.02 20.01
C THR A 202 2.04 19.40 20.45
N PRO A 203 0.94 19.66 19.73
CA PRO A 203 -0.36 19.12 20.11
C PRO A 203 -0.37 17.59 20.09
N HIS A 204 -1.14 16.98 21.00
CA HIS A 204 -1.37 15.54 21.00
C HIS A 204 -2.52 15.09 20.09
N ARG A 205 -3.35 16.04 19.63
CA ARG A 205 -4.49 15.85 18.72
C ARG A 205 -4.70 17.10 17.86
N PRO A 206 -5.35 16.99 16.68
CA PRO A 206 -5.79 18.14 15.89
C PRO A 206 -6.69 19.07 16.70
N VAL A 207 -6.32 20.35 16.77
CA VAL A 207 -7.00 21.34 17.61
C VAL A 207 -7.92 22.23 16.78
N ASN A 208 -7.34 22.97 15.83
CA ASN A 208 -8.00 23.98 15.01
C ASN A 208 -8.06 23.62 13.52
N VAL A 209 -7.66 22.39 13.18
CA VAL A 209 -7.69 21.82 11.84
C VAL A 209 -8.60 20.58 11.78
N PRO A 210 -9.06 20.15 10.58
CA PRO A 210 -9.88 18.95 10.42
C PRO A 210 -9.28 17.72 11.09
N THR A 211 -10.14 16.81 11.53
CA THR A 211 -9.73 15.57 12.19
C THR A 211 -10.48 14.40 11.60
N ALA A 212 -9.89 13.20 11.64
CA ALA A 212 -10.52 12.01 11.08
C ALA A 212 -11.93 11.80 11.68
N PRO A 213 -12.96 11.50 10.88
CA PRO A 213 -14.32 11.23 11.38
C PRO A 213 -14.47 9.84 12.02
N TYR A 214 -13.35 9.27 12.49
CA TYR A 214 -13.23 7.94 13.08
C TYR A 214 -12.56 8.01 14.46
N PRO A 215 -12.77 7.01 15.34
CA PRO A 215 -12.17 6.96 16.64
C PRO A 215 -10.66 6.97 16.53
N GLN A 216 -10.04 7.76 17.40
CA GLN A 216 -8.59 7.86 17.52
C GLN A 216 -8.14 7.31 18.86
N TYR A 217 -6.94 6.74 18.87
CA TYR A 217 -6.37 6.05 20.01
C TYR A 217 -4.88 6.31 20.08
N ASP A 218 -4.30 6.09 21.26
CA ASP A 218 -2.86 6.08 21.46
C ASP A 218 -2.30 4.66 21.68
N LEU A 219 -1.11 4.41 21.15
CA LEU A 219 -0.34 3.19 21.34
C LEU A 219 1.14 3.54 21.54
N PRO A 220 1.78 3.12 22.66
CA PRO A 220 3.22 3.22 22.78
C PRO A 220 3.90 2.23 21.84
N VAL A 221 4.82 2.72 21.01
CA VAL A 221 5.64 1.92 20.09
C VAL A 221 7.10 2.13 20.46
N THR A 222 7.85 1.04 20.59
CA THR A 222 9.27 1.09 20.98
C THR A 222 10.12 0.58 19.83
N VAL A 223 11.17 1.32 19.48
CA VAL A 223 12.15 0.98 18.42
C VAL A 223 13.56 1.21 18.96
N SER A 224 14.55 0.49 18.44
CA SER A 224 15.95 0.73 18.79
C SER A 224 16.43 2.09 18.29
N GLY A 225 17.09 2.86 19.15
CA GLY A 225 17.80 4.08 18.79
C GLY A 225 19.31 3.96 19.07
N ALA A 226 20.07 4.99 18.70
CA ALA A 226 21.53 5.02 18.81
C ALA A 226 22.04 4.82 20.25
N SER A 227 21.29 5.29 21.25
CA SER A 227 21.65 5.20 22.67
C SER A 227 20.80 4.21 23.47
N GLY A 228 19.96 3.42 22.80
CA GLY A 228 19.02 2.49 23.43
C GLY A 228 17.59 2.62 22.88
N PRO A 229 16.63 1.87 23.45
CA PRO A 229 15.25 1.89 22.98
C PRO A 229 14.58 3.26 23.11
N ILE A 230 13.87 3.67 22.06
CA ILE A 230 13.06 4.89 21.99
C ILE A 230 11.59 4.46 22.00
N THR A 231 10.82 4.92 22.99
CA THR A 231 9.37 4.70 23.04
C THR A 231 8.64 6.00 22.66
N ALA A 232 7.84 5.95 21.60
CA ALA A 232 7.00 7.04 21.15
C ALA A 232 5.51 6.68 21.33
N THR A 233 4.69 7.66 21.70
CA THR A 233 3.22 7.48 21.69
C THR A 233 2.69 7.77 20.29
N THR A 234 2.20 6.72 19.63
CA THR A 234 1.58 6.78 18.30
C THR A 234 0.10 7.06 18.41
N ARG A 235 -0.36 8.13 17.76
CA ARG A 235 -1.78 8.34 17.49
C ARG A 235 -2.18 7.51 16.27
N TYR A 236 -3.31 6.80 16.34
CA TYR A 236 -3.87 6.08 15.19
C TYR A 236 -5.39 6.15 15.17
N MET A 237 -5.98 6.03 13.98
CA MET A 237 -7.41 5.88 13.80
C MET A 237 -7.79 4.46 13.41
N VAL A 238 -9.03 4.07 13.71
CA VAL A 238 -9.65 2.83 13.22
C VAL A 238 -10.87 3.19 12.40
N ALA A 239 -10.70 3.27 11.07
CA ALA A 239 -11.75 3.57 10.13
C ALA A 239 -12.52 2.30 9.74
N SER A 240 -13.80 2.26 10.09
CA SER A 240 -14.71 1.17 9.72
C SER A 240 -16.12 1.71 9.56
N TYR A 241 -16.97 0.99 8.83
CA TYR A 241 -18.35 1.43 8.57
C TYR A 241 -19.14 1.78 9.84
N LEU A 242 -19.06 0.93 10.87
CA LEU A 242 -19.74 1.15 12.16
C LEU A 242 -19.01 2.13 13.08
N GLY A 243 -17.77 2.49 12.73
CA GLY A 243 -16.92 3.37 13.52
C GLY A 243 -17.06 4.84 13.14
N PHE A 244 -17.98 5.25 12.28
CA PHE A 244 -18.10 6.66 11.90
C PHE A 244 -18.65 7.50 13.06
N LEU A 245 -17.94 8.56 13.46
CA LEU A 245 -18.28 9.43 14.61
C LEU A 245 -18.81 10.82 14.22
N GLY A 246 -18.68 11.25 12.96
CA GLY A 246 -18.85 12.67 12.59
C GLY A 246 -17.61 13.51 12.97
N PRO A 247 -17.40 14.70 12.34
CA PRO A 247 -18.37 15.78 12.20
C PRO A 247 -18.71 16.25 10.76
N ASP A 248 -17.97 15.78 9.75
CA ASP A 248 -18.21 16.08 8.34
C ASP A 248 -19.20 15.08 7.75
N ALA A 249 -20.04 15.49 6.79
CA ALA A 249 -20.99 14.55 6.18
C ALA A 249 -20.23 13.32 5.65
N PRO A 250 -20.72 12.10 5.89
CA PRO A 250 -20.10 10.93 5.28
C PRO A 250 -20.10 11.12 3.76
N PRO A 251 -19.07 10.64 3.03
CA PRO A 251 -18.93 10.95 1.61
C PRO A 251 -20.18 10.57 0.82
N TYR A 252 -20.36 11.22 -0.33
CA TYR A 252 -21.50 10.96 -1.21
C TYR A 252 -21.62 9.44 -1.49
N GLY A 253 -22.79 8.87 -1.21
CA GLY A 253 -23.05 7.43 -1.36
C GLY A 253 -22.80 6.56 -0.12
N PHE A 254 -22.32 7.13 1.00
CA PHE A 254 -22.25 6.38 2.26
C PHE A 254 -23.68 6.00 2.70
N PRO A 255 -23.96 4.70 2.95
CA PRO A 255 -25.30 4.31 3.38
C PRO A 255 -25.62 4.96 4.72
N PRO A 256 -26.90 5.35 4.96
CA PRO A 256 -27.30 5.87 6.26
C PRO A 256 -26.86 4.90 7.35
N LEU A 257 -26.17 5.43 8.36
CA LEU A 257 -25.71 4.62 9.50
C LEU A 257 -26.90 3.82 10.03
N PRO A 258 -26.72 2.55 10.43
CA PRO A 258 -27.80 1.79 11.03
C PRO A 258 -28.36 2.60 12.19
N GLN A 259 -29.58 3.14 12.05
CA GLN A 259 -30.29 3.66 13.19
C GLN A 259 -30.40 2.48 14.14
N ALA A 260 -29.80 2.61 15.34
CA ALA A 260 -29.93 1.58 16.36
C ALA A 260 -31.42 1.30 16.54
N SER A 261 -31.89 0.18 16.01
CA SER A 261 -33.29 -0.17 16.05
C SER A 261 -33.63 -0.42 17.52
N SER A 262 -34.52 0.41 18.05
CA SER A 262 -35.17 0.21 19.33
C SER A 262 -36.06 -1.04 19.24
N SER A 263 -35.44 -2.22 19.33
CA SER A 263 -36.14 -3.50 19.37
C SER A 263 -35.54 -4.44 20.42
N LEU A 264 -35.38 -3.93 21.64
CA LEU A 264 -35.47 -4.80 22.82
C LEU A 264 -36.96 -5.05 23.09
N ASN A 265 -37.52 -6.02 22.38
CA ASN A 265 -38.82 -6.59 22.71
C ASN A 265 -38.69 -7.33 24.05
N ALA A 266 -39.41 -6.81 25.04
CA ALA A 266 -39.63 -7.45 26.33
C ALA A 266 -40.39 -8.78 26.14
N GLY A 267 -39.64 -9.86 26.00
CA GLY A 267 -40.14 -11.23 26.18
C GLY A 267 -39.72 -11.73 27.55
N GLY A 268 -40.52 -11.43 28.58
CA GLY A 268 -40.25 -11.84 29.95
C GLY A 268 -40.24 -13.37 30.10
N LYS A 269 -39.12 -13.91 30.58
CA LYS A 269 -39.11 -15.06 31.50
C LYS A 269 -38.16 -14.77 32.65
N THR A 270 -38.79 -14.57 33.79
CA THR A 270 -38.26 -14.53 35.15
C THR A 270 -37.16 -15.55 35.42
N LEU A 271 -36.01 -15.07 35.89
CA LEU A 271 -35.18 -15.76 36.89
C LEU A 271 -34.56 -14.72 37.83
N SER A 272 -34.60 -15.07 39.10
CA SER A 272 -34.52 -14.23 40.28
C SER A 272 -33.08 -13.91 40.74
N SER A 273 -32.92 -12.67 41.19
CA SER A 273 -32.14 -12.18 42.35
C SER A 273 -30.66 -12.58 42.54
N GLY A 274 -29.78 -11.57 42.53
CA GLY A 274 -28.46 -11.64 43.18
C GLY A 274 -27.53 -10.45 42.90
N ALA A 275 -27.64 -9.38 43.70
CA ALA A 275 -26.60 -8.40 44.09
C ALA A 275 -25.66 -7.75 43.04
N GLY A 276 -26.00 -6.53 42.61
CA GLY A 276 -25.24 -5.32 42.95
C GLY A 276 -23.90 -5.00 42.26
N VAL A 277 -23.94 -4.47 41.03
CA VAL A 277 -23.04 -3.39 40.56
C VAL A 277 -23.85 -2.47 39.63
N ARG A 278 -24.18 -1.25 40.08
CA ARG A 278 -24.78 -0.21 39.21
C ARG A 278 -23.66 0.56 38.51
N VAL A 279 -23.35 0.19 37.27
CA VAL A 279 -22.72 1.08 36.30
C VAL A 279 -23.86 1.79 35.57
N GLY A 280 -24.04 3.08 35.83
CA GLY A 280 -25.03 3.91 35.14
C GLY A 280 -24.43 4.51 33.88
N THR A 281 -24.67 3.90 32.73
CA THR A 281 -24.51 4.53 31.40
C THR A 281 -25.81 4.39 30.64
N THR A 282 -26.71 5.36 30.84
CA THR A 282 -27.89 5.54 29.99
C THR A 282 -27.45 6.30 28.74
N VAL A 283 -27.16 5.58 27.66
CA VAL A 283 -26.98 6.15 26.32
C VAL A 283 -28.38 6.42 25.75
N GLN A 284 -28.80 7.68 25.71
CA GLN A 284 -29.97 8.10 24.95
C GLN A 284 -29.54 8.32 23.49
N ASN A 285 -29.97 7.42 22.61
CA ASN A 285 -29.81 7.50 21.17
C ASN A 285 -30.90 8.38 20.54
N GLY A 286 -30.49 9.30 19.67
CA GLY A 286 -31.38 9.99 18.73
C GLY A 286 -30.64 10.91 17.77
N LEU A 287 -30.47 10.50 16.51
CA LEU A 287 -30.17 11.36 15.36
C LEU A 287 -30.79 10.74 14.07
N PRO A 288 -31.11 11.53 13.02
CA PRO A 288 -30.71 12.93 12.79
C PRO A 288 -31.88 13.90 12.47
N GLY A 289 -31.63 15.21 12.65
CA GLY A 289 -32.35 16.26 11.91
C GLY A 289 -32.77 17.52 12.66
N ASN A 290 -33.02 17.47 13.98
CA ASN A 290 -33.69 18.59 14.69
C ASN A 290 -33.14 18.92 16.10
N LEU A 291 -31.93 18.50 16.47
CA LEU A 291 -31.43 18.57 17.86
C LEU A 291 -30.31 19.60 18.13
N ILE A 292 -30.16 20.66 17.34
CA ILE A 292 -29.29 21.81 17.73
C ILE A 292 -30.09 23.11 17.88
N ASN A 293 -31.30 23.02 18.44
CA ASN A 293 -32.03 24.19 18.95
C ASN A 293 -32.20 24.19 20.47
N SER A 294 -31.63 23.22 21.20
CA SER A 294 -31.46 23.35 22.65
C SER A 294 -30.02 23.77 22.94
N THR A 295 -29.82 25.05 23.23
CA THR A 295 -28.64 25.66 23.85
C THR A 295 -28.40 25.15 25.28
N GLN A 296 -28.66 23.87 25.59
CA GLN A 296 -28.17 23.28 26.83
C GLN A 296 -26.65 23.24 26.74
N SER A 297 -26.02 24.11 27.54
CA SER A 297 -24.60 24.10 27.84
C SER A 297 -24.19 22.69 28.28
N LEU A 298 -23.61 21.91 27.36
CA LEU A 298 -22.96 20.65 27.70
C LEU A 298 -21.78 20.99 28.59
N GLN A 299 -21.95 20.76 29.88
CA GLN A 299 -20.90 20.93 30.88
C GLN A 299 -19.92 19.77 30.76
N PRO A 300 -18.61 20.02 30.65
CA PRO A 300 -17.63 18.95 30.53
C PRO A 300 -17.57 18.14 31.82
N PRO A 301 -17.53 16.81 31.75
CA PRO A 301 -17.34 16.02 32.95
C PRO A 301 -15.94 16.32 33.52
N ARG A 302 -15.82 16.36 34.85
CA ARG A 302 -14.54 16.44 35.58
C ARG A 302 -13.80 15.09 35.57
N GLN A 303 -13.80 14.47 34.40
CA GLN A 303 -13.15 13.19 34.11
C GLN A 303 -12.31 13.35 32.86
N LEU A 304 -11.21 12.62 32.79
CA LEU A 304 -10.39 12.55 31.58
C LEU A 304 -11.12 11.75 30.50
N PRO A 305 -11.06 12.16 29.22
CA PRO A 305 -11.47 11.29 28.13
C PRO A 305 -10.49 10.11 28.07
N VAL A 306 -11.00 8.91 28.34
CA VAL A 306 -10.20 7.67 28.32
C VAL A 306 -10.38 6.98 26.96
N ASP A 307 -9.27 6.72 26.28
CA ASP A 307 -9.29 5.93 25.06
C ASP A 307 -9.59 4.48 25.44
N GLY A 308 -10.79 4.00 25.12
CA GLY A 308 -11.14 2.58 25.29
C GLY A 308 -10.28 1.67 24.40
N LEU A 309 -10.49 0.35 24.52
CA LEU A 309 -9.91 -0.59 23.56
C LEU A 309 -10.52 -0.33 22.16
N PRO A 310 -9.70 -0.32 21.09
CA PRO A 310 -10.21 -0.18 19.74
C PRO A 310 -11.18 -1.31 19.38
N VAL A 311 -12.33 -0.93 18.82
CA VAL A 311 -13.30 -1.90 18.31
C VAL A 311 -13.02 -2.14 16.84
N ILE A 312 -12.43 -3.30 16.52
CA ILE A 312 -12.22 -3.78 15.14
C ILE A 312 -13.20 -4.95 14.89
N PRO A 313 -14.28 -4.76 14.10
CA PRO A 313 -15.30 -5.80 13.91
C PRO A 313 -14.69 -7.13 13.47
N ALA A 314 -14.95 -8.24 14.18
CA ALA A 314 -14.17 -9.49 14.06
C ALA A 314 -14.07 -10.08 12.64
N GLY A 315 -15.06 -9.83 11.78
CA GLY A 315 -15.09 -10.32 10.39
C GLY A 315 -14.31 -9.46 9.38
N ASN A 316 -13.85 -8.27 9.76
CA ASN A 316 -13.19 -7.35 8.83
C ASN A 316 -11.76 -7.82 8.51
N LYS A 317 -11.30 -7.54 7.30
CA LYS A 317 -9.87 -7.54 6.99
C LYS A 317 -9.29 -6.17 7.29
N ILE A 318 -8.02 -6.14 7.69
CA ILE A 318 -7.36 -4.91 8.12
C ILE A 318 -6.45 -4.42 7.00
N ILE A 319 -6.51 -3.14 6.69
CA ILE A 319 -5.55 -2.47 5.81
C ILE A 319 -4.76 -1.51 6.69
N ILE A 320 -3.44 -1.64 6.70
CA ILE A 320 -2.55 -0.69 7.37
C ILE A 320 -2.18 0.39 6.36
N TYR A 321 -2.50 1.65 6.67
CA TYR A 321 -2.20 2.81 5.84
C TYR A 321 -1.03 3.59 6.45
N ILE A 322 -0.02 3.90 5.64
CA ILE A 322 1.16 4.71 5.96
C ILE A 322 1.08 6.00 5.13
N HIS A 323 1.01 7.14 5.81
CA HIS A 323 0.89 8.46 5.17
C HIS A 323 2.22 8.93 4.53
N GLY A 324 2.15 9.92 3.65
CA GLY A 324 3.30 10.54 2.99
C GLY A 324 4.14 11.45 3.90
N GLY A 325 5.24 11.98 3.35
CA GLY A 325 6.19 12.84 4.07
C GLY A 325 5.58 14.17 4.50
N GLY A 326 5.72 14.53 5.77
CA GLY A 326 5.16 15.77 6.32
C GLY A 326 3.61 15.84 6.31
N SER A 327 2.97 14.67 6.25
CA SER A 327 1.52 14.50 6.34
C SER A 327 1.11 13.94 7.71
N ARG A 328 -0.11 13.39 7.82
CA ARG A 328 -0.73 12.88 9.05
C ARG A 328 -1.66 11.71 8.76
N LEU A 329 -2.10 10.99 9.79
CA LEU A 329 -3.02 9.86 9.63
C LEU A 329 -4.31 10.21 8.88
N GLU A 330 -4.77 11.48 8.96
CA GLU A 330 -5.96 11.96 8.24
C GLU A 330 -5.83 11.91 6.71
N GLU A 331 -4.62 11.85 6.15
CA GLU A 331 -4.39 11.64 4.70
C GLU A 331 -5.13 10.39 4.20
N ALA A 332 -5.26 9.39 5.06
CA ALA A 332 -5.95 8.17 4.70
C ALA A 332 -7.47 8.34 4.55
N VAL A 333 -8.09 9.41 5.05
CA VAL A 333 -9.55 9.51 5.17
C VAL A 333 -10.28 9.38 3.82
N PRO A 334 -9.90 10.11 2.75
CA PRO A 334 -10.58 10.00 1.45
C PRO A 334 -10.53 8.57 0.90
N LEU A 335 -9.36 7.93 0.91
CA LEU A 335 -9.21 6.55 0.42
C LEU A 335 -9.84 5.52 1.36
N ALA A 336 -9.73 5.68 2.68
CA ALA A 336 -10.28 4.77 3.68
C ALA A 336 -11.81 4.68 3.57
N ASN A 337 -12.47 5.82 3.39
CA ASN A 337 -13.91 5.87 3.16
C ASN A 337 -14.30 5.02 1.94
N ASN A 338 -13.58 5.18 0.83
CA ASN A 338 -13.87 4.47 -0.41
C ASN A 338 -13.49 2.99 -0.35
N LEU A 339 -12.45 2.59 0.40
CA LEU A 339 -12.10 1.19 0.63
C LEU A 339 -13.17 0.47 1.46
N ILE A 340 -13.71 1.14 2.48
CA ILE A 340 -14.83 0.62 3.28
C ILE A 340 -16.04 0.38 2.39
N LEU A 341 -16.39 1.35 1.53
CA LEU A 341 -17.53 1.24 0.60
C LEU A 341 -17.32 0.16 -0.46
N ALA A 342 -16.16 0.16 -1.12
CA ALA A 342 -15.83 -0.80 -2.18
C ALA A 342 -15.75 -2.24 -1.65
N GLY A 343 -15.32 -2.44 -0.41
CA GLY A 343 -15.23 -3.76 0.23
C GLY A 343 -16.58 -4.38 0.65
N MET A 344 -17.62 -3.57 0.87
CA MET A 344 -18.90 -4.04 1.43
C MET A 344 -19.47 -5.24 0.67
N ARG A 345 -19.95 -6.25 1.42
CA ARG A 345 -20.56 -7.48 0.88
C ARG A 345 -21.78 -7.19 -0.02
N PRO A 346 -22.09 -8.06 -1.01
CA PRO A 346 -23.19 -7.83 -1.96
C PRO A 346 -24.54 -7.84 -1.23
N GLY A 347 -25.35 -6.80 -1.49
CA GLY A 347 -26.62 -6.52 -0.81
C GLY A 347 -26.77 -5.07 -0.35
N SER A 348 -25.65 -4.33 -0.24
CA SER A 348 -25.66 -2.86 -0.23
C SER A 348 -25.64 -2.34 -1.67
N LYS A 349 -26.30 -1.22 -1.94
CA LYS A 349 -26.42 -0.59 -3.28
C LYS A 349 -25.07 -0.24 -3.96
N TYR A 350 -23.95 -0.36 -3.24
CA TYR A 350 -22.62 0.13 -3.63
C TYR A 350 -21.48 -0.90 -3.41
N GLY A 351 -21.75 -2.08 -2.86
CA GLY A 351 -20.72 -3.08 -2.57
C GLY A 351 -20.33 -3.88 -3.82
N ILE A 352 -19.07 -3.73 -4.27
CA ILE A 352 -18.45 -4.62 -5.28
C ILE A 352 -17.64 -5.77 -4.63
N GLY A 353 -17.42 -5.69 -3.32
CA GLY A 353 -16.63 -6.64 -2.53
C GLY A 353 -17.46 -7.75 -1.90
N ASN A 354 -16.75 -8.75 -1.34
CA ASN A 354 -17.31 -9.80 -0.47
C ASN A 354 -16.68 -9.73 0.94
N GLN A 355 -15.97 -8.64 1.25
CA GLN A 355 -15.09 -8.54 2.41
C GLN A 355 -15.08 -7.14 2.98
N ASP A 356 -15.65 -6.99 4.17
CA ASP A 356 -15.61 -5.73 4.90
C ASP A 356 -14.17 -5.42 5.31
N TYR A 357 -13.73 -4.18 5.10
CA TYR A 357 -12.40 -3.70 5.49
C TYR A 357 -12.49 -2.73 6.67
N THR A 358 -11.46 -2.77 7.50
CA THR A 358 -11.11 -1.74 8.46
C THR A 358 -9.76 -1.16 8.05
N VAL A 359 -9.68 0.15 7.91
CA VAL A 359 -8.42 0.84 7.62
C VAL A 359 -7.86 1.41 8.92
N ILE A 360 -6.60 1.11 9.20
CA ILE A 360 -5.87 1.63 10.35
C ILE A 360 -4.76 2.52 9.81
N SER A 361 -4.83 3.81 10.12
CA SER A 361 -3.84 4.82 9.76
C SER A 361 -3.26 5.41 11.04
N PHE A 362 -1.98 5.70 11.05
CA PHE A 362 -1.26 6.16 12.24
C PHE A 362 -0.26 7.26 11.89
N ASP A 363 0.01 8.15 12.85
CA ASP A 363 1.05 9.16 12.69
C ASP A 363 2.43 8.50 12.87
N GLN A 364 3.30 8.69 11.89
CA GLN A 364 4.73 8.36 12.01
C GLN A 364 5.40 9.23 13.11
N PRO A 365 6.51 8.77 13.71
CA PRO A 365 7.34 9.55 14.63
C PRO A 365 7.63 10.95 14.09
N SER A 366 7.54 11.96 14.97
CA SER A 366 7.77 13.37 14.62
C SER A 366 6.99 13.90 13.41
N SER A 367 5.97 13.16 12.93
CA SER A 367 5.06 13.59 11.88
C SER A 367 3.74 13.98 12.51
N ALA A 368 3.23 15.16 12.14
CA ALA A 368 1.97 15.71 12.63
C ALA A 368 1.81 15.65 14.15
N TYR A 369 0.95 14.76 14.66
CA TYR A 369 0.65 14.59 16.08
C TYR A 369 1.23 13.28 16.62
N GLY A 370 2.29 12.77 16.00
CA GLY A 370 3.21 11.80 16.58
C GLY A 370 4.01 12.43 17.74
N ALA A 371 4.64 11.59 18.56
CA ALA A 371 5.54 12.10 19.60
C ALA A 371 6.75 12.80 18.96
N PRO A 372 7.14 14.01 19.41
CA PRO A 372 8.30 14.69 18.89
C PRO A 372 9.58 13.96 19.36
N LEU A 373 10.40 13.54 18.39
CA LEU A 373 11.71 12.93 18.61
C LEU A 373 12.79 13.81 17.99
N ASP A 374 13.91 13.97 18.69
CA ASP A 374 15.12 14.50 18.07
C ASP A 374 15.72 13.41 17.17
N PRO A 375 15.95 13.67 15.87
CA PRO A 375 16.54 12.66 14.98
C PRO A 375 17.94 12.19 15.45
N ALA A 376 18.66 12.96 16.27
CA ALA A 376 19.93 12.54 16.87
C ALA A 376 19.78 11.33 17.80
N MET A 377 18.58 11.07 18.33
CA MET A 377 18.31 9.84 19.08
C MET A 377 18.44 8.59 18.21
N VAL A 378 18.26 8.73 16.89
CA VAL A 378 18.32 7.65 15.91
C VAL A 378 19.71 7.53 15.29
N TYR A 379 20.29 8.63 14.79
CA TYR A 379 21.59 8.58 14.11
C TYR A 379 22.81 8.77 15.02
N GLY A 380 22.63 9.17 16.29
CA GLY A 380 23.72 9.43 17.23
C GLY A 380 24.37 10.80 17.04
N SER A 381 25.70 10.85 16.99
CA SER A 381 26.47 12.13 17.03
C SER A 381 26.59 12.84 15.69
N THR A 382 26.55 12.11 14.57
CA THR A 382 26.78 12.68 13.23
C THR A 382 25.74 12.14 12.27
N TYR A 383 24.97 13.05 11.67
CA TYR A 383 24.00 12.70 10.66
C TYR A 383 24.70 12.57 9.30
N HIS A 384 24.45 11.45 8.60
CA HIS A 384 24.90 11.24 7.24
C HIS A 384 23.74 10.62 6.44
N PRO A 385 23.15 11.34 5.46
CA PRO A 385 21.89 10.93 4.85
C PRO A 385 22.00 9.66 4.00
N SER A 386 23.19 9.32 3.49
CA SER A 386 23.41 8.06 2.77
C SER A 386 23.44 6.80 3.66
N MET A 387 23.37 6.97 4.98
CA MET A 387 23.29 5.84 5.93
C MET A 387 21.84 5.40 6.17
N PHE A 388 20.86 6.21 5.76
CA PHE A 388 19.43 5.91 5.82
C PHE A 388 18.92 5.54 7.23
N HIS A 389 19.52 6.11 8.27
CA HIS A 389 19.19 5.75 9.66
C HIS A 389 17.75 6.11 10.04
N ILE A 390 17.23 7.25 9.57
CA ILE A 390 15.86 7.68 9.85
C ILE A 390 14.86 6.81 9.07
N LEU A 391 15.14 6.52 7.81
CA LEU A 391 14.30 5.68 6.95
C LEU A 391 14.21 4.24 7.47
N SER A 392 15.33 3.63 7.88
CA SER A 392 15.33 2.32 8.53
C SER A 392 14.63 2.33 9.89
N PHE A 393 14.71 3.43 10.64
CA PHE A 393 13.96 3.60 11.88
C PHE A 393 12.45 3.62 11.62
N GLU A 394 11.99 4.36 10.61
CA GLU A 394 10.58 4.42 10.21
C GLU A 394 10.05 3.04 9.76
N GLU A 395 10.82 2.31 8.95
CA GLU A 395 10.49 0.92 8.55
C GLU A 395 10.25 0.02 9.78
N GLN A 396 11.23 -0.01 10.71
CA GLN A 396 11.12 -0.80 11.93
C GLN A 396 9.97 -0.31 12.83
N TYR A 397 9.67 0.99 12.81
CA TYR A 397 8.55 1.58 13.53
C TYR A 397 7.21 1.03 13.05
N VAL A 398 7.01 0.90 11.74
CA VAL A 398 5.78 0.31 11.18
C VAL A 398 5.60 -1.13 11.64
N ILE A 399 6.68 -1.94 11.59
CA ILE A 399 6.66 -3.32 12.08
C ILE A 399 6.27 -3.36 13.57
N ASN A 400 6.94 -2.55 14.40
CA ASN A 400 6.70 -2.54 15.84
C ASN A 400 5.33 -1.98 16.21
N PHE A 401 4.78 -1.06 15.41
CA PHE A 401 3.40 -0.59 15.56
C PHE A 401 2.40 -1.73 15.35
N ILE A 402 2.53 -2.51 14.26
CA ILE A 402 1.64 -3.65 13.97
C ILE A 402 1.74 -4.70 15.09
N GLU A 403 2.95 -4.99 15.55
CA GLU A 403 3.20 -5.93 16.65
C GLU A 403 2.59 -5.45 17.98
N ALA A 404 2.81 -4.19 18.35
CA ALA A 404 2.22 -3.62 19.57
C ALA A 404 0.68 -3.55 19.49
N LEU A 405 0.13 -3.29 18.31
CA LEU A 405 -1.32 -3.25 18.09
C LEU A 405 -1.94 -4.64 18.23
N ASP A 406 -1.28 -5.67 17.69
CA ASP A 406 -1.69 -7.06 17.86
C ASP A 406 -1.64 -7.51 19.32
N GLN A 407 -0.62 -7.10 20.07
CA GLN A 407 -0.53 -7.36 21.51
C GLN A 407 -1.67 -6.67 22.29
N LYS A 408 -2.03 -5.44 21.93
CA LYS A 408 -3.06 -4.66 22.62
C LYS A 408 -4.48 -5.11 22.30
N VAL A 409 -4.77 -5.45 21.04
CA VAL A 409 -6.13 -5.74 20.55
C VAL A 409 -6.38 -7.23 20.35
N GLY A 410 -5.36 -7.99 19.99
CA GLY A 410 -5.43 -9.41 19.64
C GLY A 410 -5.85 -9.66 18.19
N ASN A 411 -5.20 -10.63 17.56
CA ASN A 411 -5.56 -11.17 16.24
C ASN A 411 -5.59 -10.12 15.10
N VAL A 412 -4.79 -9.07 15.20
CA VAL A 412 -4.62 -8.03 14.18
C VAL A 412 -3.80 -8.59 13.02
N LYS A 413 -2.63 -9.20 13.29
CA LYS A 413 -1.68 -9.67 12.26
C LYS A 413 -2.31 -10.65 11.28
N ASN A 414 -3.09 -11.60 11.79
CA ASN A 414 -3.77 -12.62 10.97
C ASN A 414 -4.88 -12.04 10.07
N ARG A 415 -5.29 -10.80 10.33
CA ARG A 415 -6.38 -10.12 9.61
C ARG A 415 -5.88 -9.06 8.65
N VAL A 416 -4.59 -8.69 8.70
CA VAL A 416 -4.00 -7.77 7.73
C VAL A 416 -4.10 -8.35 6.32
N ALA A 417 -4.80 -7.64 5.45
CA ALA A 417 -4.93 -7.94 4.03
C ALA A 417 -3.86 -7.22 3.21
N ALA A 418 -3.46 -6.01 3.60
CA ALA A 418 -2.37 -5.28 2.98
C ALA A 418 -1.78 -4.21 3.91
N VAL A 419 -0.52 -3.88 3.66
CA VAL A 419 0.13 -2.65 4.11
C VAL A 419 0.31 -1.74 2.89
N MET A 420 -0.01 -0.45 3.02
CA MET A 420 0.01 0.44 1.88
C MET A 420 0.34 1.88 2.24
N GLY A 421 0.85 2.63 1.26
CA GLY A 421 1.15 4.05 1.43
C GLY A 421 1.61 4.73 0.13
N GLY A 422 1.60 6.06 0.18
CA GLY A 422 1.99 6.95 -0.91
C GLY A 422 3.24 7.75 -0.58
N SER A 423 4.01 8.21 -1.57
CA SER A 423 5.17 9.07 -1.32
C SER A 423 6.17 8.39 -0.38
N LEU A 424 6.52 9.01 0.76
CA LEU A 424 7.24 8.35 1.86
C LEU A 424 6.59 7.02 2.30
N GLY A 425 5.27 6.99 2.49
CA GLY A 425 4.54 5.77 2.81
C GLY A 425 4.63 4.72 1.70
N GLY A 426 4.83 5.15 0.44
CA GLY A 426 5.11 4.28 -0.70
C GLY A 426 6.52 3.69 -0.64
N ASN A 427 7.52 4.51 -0.30
CA ASN A 427 8.90 4.06 -0.05
C ASN A 427 8.95 3.04 1.10
N LEU A 428 8.31 3.34 2.23
CA LEU A 428 8.22 2.43 3.38
C LEU A 428 7.47 1.15 3.03
N SER A 429 6.39 1.24 2.26
CA SER A 429 5.66 0.07 1.78
C SER A 429 6.56 -0.85 0.95
N LEU A 430 7.40 -0.30 0.07
CA LEU A 430 8.34 -1.09 -0.72
C LEU A 430 9.50 -1.67 0.09
N LEU A 431 9.99 -0.95 1.09
CA LEU A 431 10.96 -1.46 2.05
C LEU A 431 10.40 -2.71 2.75
N LEU A 432 9.20 -2.57 3.32
CA LEU A 432 8.45 -3.66 3.94
C LEU A 432 8.11 -4.81 2.96
N ALA A 433 8.08 -4.56 1.66
CA ALA A 433 7.85 -5.60 0.65
C ALA A 433 9.07 -6.51 0.43
N ARG A 434 10.25 -6.10 0.91
CA ARG A 434 11.50 -6.89 0.89
C ARG A 434 11.62 -7.78 2.12
N GLU A 435 10.93 -7.41 3.20
CA GLU A 435 10.94 -8.17 4.44
C GLU A 435 10.43 -9.60 4.24
N SER A 436 10.99 -10.53 5.01
CA SER A 436 10.64 -11.94 4.86
C SER A 436 9.20 -12.19 5.27
N THR A 437 8.37 -12.61 4.32
CA THR A 437 6.98 -13.03 4.61
C THR A 437 6.88 -14.28 5.50
N LEU A 438 7.99 -15.00 5.70
CA LEU A 438 8.07 -16.07 6.71
C LEU A 438 8.16 -15.50 8.13
N VAL A 439 8.83 -14.36 8.31
CA VAL A 439 9.00 -13.67 9.60
C VAL A 439 7.81 -12.75 9.87
N HIS A 440 7.35 -12.03 8.84
CA HIS A 440 6.23 -11.10 8.90
C HIS A 440 5.11 -11.51 7.91
N PRO A 441 4.30 -12.57 8.20
CA PRO A 441 3.28 -13.07 7.28
C PRO A 441 2.20 -12.07 6.87
N TYR A 442 2.01 -11.01 7.66
CA TYR A 442 1.08 -9.93 7.38
C TYR A 442 1.58 -8.96 6.29
N LEU A 443 2.87 -9.02 5.91
CA LEU A 443 3.46 -8.23 4.82
C LEU A 443 3.34 -8.90 3.45
N LYS A 444 2.62 -10.03 3.33
CA LYS A 444 2.43 -10.78 2.08
C LYS A 444 1.87 -9.96 0.90
N THR A 445 1.23 -8.83 1.17
CA THR A 445 0.60 -8.00 0.17
C THR A 445 0.83 -6.54 0.50
N VAL A 446 1.35 -5.81 -0.48
CA VAL A 446 1.75 -4.41 -0.36
C VAL A 446 1.13 -3.61 -1.50
N VAL A 447 0.69 -2.39 -1.21
CA VAL A 447 0.31 -1.41 -2.24
C VAL A 447 1.16 -0.15 -2.05
N ALA A 448 1.95 0.21 -3.05
CA ALA A 448 2.80 1.39 -3.00
C ALA A 448 2.45 2.30 -4.17
N TRP A 449 2.26 3.60 -3.91
CA TRP A 449 2.01 4.57 -4.97
C TRP A 449 2.90 5.81 -4.87
N SER A 450 3.25 6.34 -6.04
CA SER A 450 4.15 7.50 -6.18
C SER A 450 5.40 7.46 -5.27
N PRO A 451 6.11 6.30 -5.17
CA PRO A 451 7.31 6.22 -4.33
C PRO A 451 8.46 7.02 -4.96
N THR A 452 8.92 8.06 -4.25
CA THR A 452 10.06 8.90 -4.67
C THR A 452 11.35 8.10 -4.90
N SER A 453 11.50 6.99 -4.19
CA SER A 453 12.65 6.06 -4.28
C SER A 453 12.74 5.25 -5.58
N MET A 454 11.83 5.48 -6.53
CA MET A 454 11.99 4.92 -7.89
C MET A 454 13.03 5.68 -8.70
N MET A 455 13.32 6.94 -8.36
CA MET A 455 14.34 7.74 -9.03
C MET A 455 15.75 7.16 -8.78
N PRO A 456 16.70 7.27 -9.72
CA PRO A 456 18.05 6.75 -9.54
C PRO A 456 18.82 7.53 -8.47
N GLY A 457 19.52 6.83 -7.57
CA GLY A 457 20.19 7.45 -6.44
C GLY A 457 21.40 8.29 -6.84
N HIS A 458 22.14 7.88 -7.87
CA HIS A 458 23.34 8.59 -8.34
C HIS A 458 23.04 9.73 -9.33
N GLY A 459 21.96 9.67 -10.10
CA GLY A 459 21.64 10.68 -11.12
C GLY A 459 21.00 11.97 -10.59
N ALA A 460 20.21 11.89 -9.52
CA ALA A 460 19.57 13.05 -8.90
C ALA A 460 20.47 13.78 -7.88
N VAL A 461 21.48 13.06 -7.33
CA VAL A 461 22.29 13.51 -6.18
C VAL A 461 23.68 14.01 -6.62
N ASP A 462 24.30 13.40 -7.64
CA ASP A 462 25.61 13.86 -8.14
C ASP A 462 25.53 15.19 -8.91
N ASP A 463 24.36 15.55 -9.44
CA ASP A 463 24.20 16.75 -10.26
C ASP A 463 24.19 18.06 -9.45
N GLY A 464 24.22 18.00 -8.11
CA GLY A 464 24.38 19.12 -7.20
C GLY A 464 23.26 20.18 -7.23
N LEU A 465 22.52 20.34 -8.33
CA LEU A 465 21.52 21.38 -8.57
C LEU A 465 20.15 21.06 -7.95
N ILE A 466 19.83 19.78 -7.81
CA ILE A 466 18.57 19.29 -7.26
C ILE A 466 18.76 18.84 -5.84
N TRP A 467 19.92 18.26 -5.54
CA TRP A 467 20.42 18.21 -4.18
C TRP A 467 20.46 19.60 -3.54
N ASN A 468 21.08 20.63 -4.14
CA ASN A 468 21.03 22.00 -3.59
C ASN A 468 19.63 22.67 -3.71
N GLY A 469 18.64 22.06 -4.35
CA GLY A 469 17.26 22.56 -4.36
C GLY A 469 16.40 21.93 -3.26
N ILE A 470 16.39 20.61 -3.22
CA ILE A 470 15.73 19.77 -2.21
C ILE A 470 16.43 19.94 -0.85
N VAL A 471 17.75 20.08 -0.83
CA VAL A 471 18.62 20.22 0.35
C VAL A 471 19.20 21.63 0.52
N GLY A 472 19.22 22.51 -0.49
CA GLY A 472 19.61 23.91 -0.25
C GLY A 472 18.51 24.72 0.46
N ASN A 473 17.25 24.30 0.33
CA ASN A 473 16.21 24.67 1.30
C ASN A 473 16.47 24.08 2.69
N ALA A 474 17.19 22.95 2.79
CA ALA A 474 17.76 22.39 4.02
C ALA A 474 19.12 23.01 4.37
N SER A 475 19.21 24.35 4.31
CA SER A 475 20.37 25.10 4.80
C SER A 475 20.74 24.66 6.22
N ALA A 476 21.96 24.99 6.69
CA ALA A 476 22.40 24.71 8.06
C ALA A 476 21.39 25.18 9.14
N THR A 477 20.49 26.13 8.81
CA THR A 477 19.40 26.53 9.70
C THR A 477 18.37 25.42 9.91
N ASN A 478 18.02 24.61 8.89
CA ASN A 478 17.01 23.54 8.96
C ASN A 478 17.41 22.32 9.80
N TRP A 479 18.71 22.10 9.94
CA TRP A 479 19.30 21.07 10.80
C TRP A 479 19.63 21.57 12.21
N GLY A 480 19.90 22.88 12.31
CA GLY A 480 20.38 23.55 13.50
C GLY A 480 19.30 23.85 14.53
N ALA A 481 19.75 24.44 15.64
CA ALA A 481 18.88 24.96 16.67
C ALA A 481 17.93 26.05 16.13
N GLU A 482 16.80 26.25 16.80
CA GLU A 482 15.89 27.35 16.47
C GLU A 482 16.58 28.72 16.66
N VAL A 483 16.47 29.57 15.64
CA VAL A 483 16.79 31.00 15.71
C VAL A 483 15.57 31.81 15.24
N PRO A 484 15.49 33.13 15.48
CA PRO A 484 14.25 33.90 15.33
C PRO A 484 13.52 33.76 13.98
N ASN A 485 14.23 33.54 12.86
CA ASN A 485 13.64 33.43 11.53
C ASN A 485 13.47 31.98 11.04
N THR A 486 13.96 30.98 11.76
CA THR A 486 13.98 29.58 11.30
C THR A 486 12.61 29.05 10.92
N ARG A 487 11.57 29.39 11.71
CA ARG A 487 10.19 29.02 11.40
C ARG A 487 9.69 29.66 10.12
N HIS A 488 9.85 30.97 10.00
CA HIS A 488 9.46 31.71 8.81
C HIS A 488 10.13 31.13 7.56
N ASP A 489 11.45 30.96 7.62
CA ASP A 489 12.25 30.41 6.53
C ASP A 489 11.78 29.00 6.16
N TYR A 490 11.52 28.12 7.14
CA TYR A 490 11.01 26.77 6.89
C TYR A 490 9.71 26.79 6.07
N PHE A 491 8.72 27.60 6.48
CA PHE A 491 7.46 27.69 5.74
C PHE A 491 7.62 28.38 4.39
N HIS A 492 8.46 29.42 4.32
CA HIS A 492 8.76 30.12 3.08
C HIS A 492 9.37 29.18 2.04
N HIS A 493 10.41 28.47 2.42
CA HIS A 493 11.09 27.49 1.58
C HIS A 493 10.18 26.35 1.12
N LEU A 494 9.32 25.86 2.00
CA LEU A 494 8.43 24.75 1.68
C LEU A 494 7.29 25.15 0.74
N TYR A 495 6.61 26.26 1.01
CA TYR A 495 5.33 26.60 0.35
C TYR A 495 5.43 27.64 -0.75
N PHE A 496 6.36 28.57 -0.64
CA PHE A 496 6.39 29.78 -1.46
C PHE A 496 7.61 29.83 -2.38
N GLU A 497 8.76 29.33 -1.93
CA GLU A 497 9.97 29.28 -2.75
C GLU A 497 9.96 28.09 -3.71
N MET A 498 10.44 28.35 -4.93
CA MET A 498 10.75 27.31 -5.91
C MET A 498 11.81 26.38 -5.35
N LEU A 499 11.57 25.06 -5.38
CA LEU A 499 12.56 24.08 -4.96
C LEU A 499 13.89 24.26 -5.70
N SER A 500 13.84 24.65 -6.97
CA SER A 500 15.06 25.07 -7.68
C SER A 500 14.72 26.09 -8.75
N LYS A 501 15.21 27.32 -8.56
CA LYS A 501 15.08 28.41 -9.55
C LYS A 501 15.79 28.07 -10.86
N VAL A 502 16.96 27.42 -10.79
CA VAL A 502 17.73 27.00 -11.97
C VAL A 502 17.00 25.90 -12.73
N ALA A 503 16.38 24.97 -12.01
CA ALA A 503 15.60 23.89 -12.59
C ALA A 503 14.13 24.27 -12.85
N ASN A 504 13.73 25.53 -12.60
CA ASN A 504 12.34 25.99 -12.68
C ASN A 504 11.34 25.03 -11.98
N LEU A 505 11.77 24.41 -10.88
CA LEU A 505 10.95 23.49 -10.09
C LEU A 505 10.10 24.30 -9.11
N PRO A 506 8.77 24.16 -9.12
CA PRO A 506 7.91 24.93 -8.23
C PRO A 506 8.10 24.51 -6.76
N SER A 507 7.38 25.17 -5.85
CA SER A 507 7.38 24.77 -4.44
C SER A 507 6.86 23.34 -4.27
N ASN A 508 7.32 22.65 -3.21
CA ASN A 508 7.03 21.22 -3.00
C ASN A 508 5.51 20.89 -3.08
N PRO A 509 4.61 21.62 -2.39
CA PRO A 509 3.17 21.36 -2.44
C PRO A 509 2.53 21.54 -3.79
N THR A 510 3.11 22.39 -4.64
CA THR A 510 2.64 22.55 -6.02
C THR A 510 2.79 21.23 -6.78
N MET A 511 3.75 20.39 -6.43
CA MET A 511 4.00 19.14 -7.14
C MET A 511 3.09 17.99 -6.71
N TRP A 512 2.36 18.11 -5.60
CA TRP A 512 1.56 17.02 -5.04
C TRP A 512 0.29 16.69 -5.83
N PHE A 513 -0.22 17.65 -6.60
CA PHE A 513 -1.49 17.52 -7.33
C PHE A 513 -1.35 18.00 -8.78
N ARG A 514 -2.14 17.42 -9.68
CA ARG A 514 -2.26 17.95 -11.05
C ARG A 514 -2.94 19.33 -11.08
N ASP A 515 -2.61 20.14 -12.08
CA ASP A 515 -3.09 21.51 -12.21
C ASP A 515 -4.57 21.64 -12.59
N ASP A 516 -5.12 20.65 -13.29
CA ASP A 516 -6.46 20.68 -13.86
C ASP A 516 -7.51 19.93 -13.01
N TRP A 517 -7.21 19.64 -11.74
CA TRP A 517 -8.11 18.86 -10.87
C TRP A 517 -9.40 19.63 -10.54
N PRO A 518 -10.58 19.19 -11.05
CA PRO A 518 -11.82 19.94 -10.91
C PRO A 518 -12.47 19.73 -9.53
N ASN A 519 -13.14 20.77 -9.05
CA ASN A 519 -14.05 20.78 -7.91
C ASN A 519 -15.47 20.43 -8.39
N ARG A 520 -16.41 20.19 -7.46
CA ARG A 520 -17.80 19.78 -7.78
C ARG A 520 -18.57 20.82 -8.59
N ASP A 521 -18.20 22.09 -8.47
CA ASP A 521 -18.77 23.19 -9.25
C ASP A 521 -18.12 23.35 -10.64
N GLY A 522 -17.16 22.48 -10.98
CA GLY A 522 -16.41 22.51 -12.23
C GLY A 522 -15.20 23.46 -12.24
N THR A 523 -14.90 24.14 -11.12
CA THR A 523 -13.71 25.00 -11.01
C THR A 523 -12.45 24.20 -10.70
N ASN A 524 -11.28 24.59 -11.20
CA ASN A 524 -10.00 23.90 -10.91
C ASN A 524 -9.36 24.38 -9.60
N THR A 525 -10.13 24.37 -8.51
CA THR A 525 -9.73 24.92 -7.21
C THR A 525 -9.17 23.89 -6.23
N CYS A 526 -9.32 22.59 -6.50
CA CYS A 526 -8.94 21.51 -5.57
C CYS A 526 -7.45 21.45 -5.22
N LYS A 527 -6.56 21.79 -6.15
CA LYS A 527 -5.11 21.85 -5.87
C LYS A 527 -4.77 22.96 -4.86
N ALA A 528 -5.23 24.19 -5.11
CA ALA A 528 -4.95 25.33 -4.24
C ALA A 528 -5.51 25.12 -2.82
N SER A 529 -6.65 24.47 -2.78
CA SER A 529 -7.41 24.03 -1.61
C SER A 529 -6.62 23.08 -0.70
N GLU A 530 -6.12 21.96 -1.22
CA GLU A 530 -5.32 21.01 -0.45
C GLU A 530 -3.96 21.61 -0.03
N ILE A 531 -3.34 22.42 -0.89
CA ILE A 531 -2.11 23.13 -0.55
C ILE A 531 -2.35 24.08 0.63
N ALA A 532 -3.43 24.87 0.61
CA ALA A 532 -3.78 25.77 1.70
C ALA A 532 -3.99 24.99 3.00
N GLN A 533 -4.82 23.95 2.98
CA GLN A 533 -5.03 23.04 4.11
C GLN A 533 -3.71 22.54 4.72
N SER A 534 -2.81 22.01 3.90
CA SER A 534 -1.54 21.48 4.40
C SER A 534 -0.70 22.55 5.12
N ARG A 535 -0.77 23.82 4.70
CA ARG A 535 -0.08 24.93 5.39
C ARG A 535 -0.57 25.06 6.83
N PHE A 536 -1.89 25.03 7.02
CA PHE A 536 -2.50 25.13 8.35
C PHE A 536 -2.18 23.96 9.24
N ASP A 537 -2.24 22.76 8.67
CA ASP A 537 -1.84 21.55 9.37
C ASP A 537 -0.41 21.69 9.90
N ARG A 538 0.52 22.13 9.04
CA ARG A 538 1.92 22.33 9.43
C ARG A 538 2.11 23.48 10.43
N TYR A 539 1.35 24.58 10.33
CA TYR A 539 1.42 25.67 11.31
C TYR A 539 1.03 25.23 12.72
N GLU A 540 0.01 24.38 12.86
CA GLU A 540 -0.45 23.90 14.16
C GLU A 540 0.57 22.97 14.85
N VAL A 541 1.26 22.12 14.08
CA VAL A 541 2.19 21.10 14.61
C VAL A 541 3.66 21.51 14.60
N TYR A 542 3.99 22.68 14.05
CA TYR A 542 5.38 23.10 13.88
C TYR A 542 6.15 23.04 15.19
N SER A 543 7.30 22.37 15.18
CA SER A 543 8.29 22.41 16.25
C SER A 543 9.69 22.20 15.66
N SER A 544 10.71 22.50 16.45
CA SER A 544 12.11 22.26 16.06
C SER A 544 12.40 20.79 15.77
N SER A 545 11.84 19.88 16.58
CA SER A 545 11.95 18.43 16.37
C SER A 545 11.26 18.00 15.07
N LEU A 546 10.04 18.47 14.81
CA LEU A 546 9.33 18.16 13.56
C LEU A 546 10.11 18.65 12.36
N ARG A 547 10.56 19.91 12.36
CA ARG A 547 11.34 20.49 11.27
C ARG A 547 12.61 19.68 10.98
N ARG A 548 13.40 19.35 12.02
CA ARG A 548 14.64 18.58 11.87
C ARG A 548 14.35 17.15 11.39
N TRP A 549 13.31 16.51 11.91
CA TRP A 549 12.91 15.17 11.48
C TRP A 549 12.42 15.14 10.03
N THR A 550 11.48 16.02 9.66
CA THR A 550 10.97 16.15 8.29
C THR A 550 12.12 16.41 7.32
N THR A 551 13.04 17.31 7.67
CA THR A 551 14.25 17.55 6.86
C THR A 551 15.08 16.29 6.70
N ALA A 552 15.28 15.52 7.78
CA ALA A 552 16.03 14.27 7.74
C ALA A 552 15.37 13.20 6.85
N ILE A 553 14.11 12.87 7.11
CA ILE A 553 13.41 11.85 6.35
C ILE A 553 13.21 12.24 4.88
N ASP A 554 12.91 13.52 4.59
CA ASP A 554 12.80 14.01 3.20
C ASP A 554 14.14 13.90 2.45
N THR A 555 15.26 14.11 3.15
CA THR A 555 16.59 13.93 2.59
C THR A 555 16.89 12.45 2.32
N GLU A 556 16.71 11.58 3.31
CA GLU A 556 17.03 10.15 3.15
C GLU A 556 16.13 9.49 2.10
N GLN A 557 14.83 9.81 2.08
CA GLN A 557 13.88 9.22 1.12
C GLN A 557 14.15 9.67 -0.33
N ALA A 558 14.69 10.86 -0.54
CA ALA A 558 15.06 11.37 -1.85
C ALA A 558 16.38 10.77 -2.36
N MET A 559 17.29 10.41 -1.45
CA MET A 559 18.56 9.72 -1.79
C MET A 559 18.39 8.22 -2.00
N TYR A 560 17.47 7.60 -1.27
CA TYR A 560 17.29 6.16 -1.32
C TYR A 560 16.63 5.75 -2.63
N SER A 561 17.30 4.90 -3.42
CA SER A 561 16.77 4.35 -4.67
C SER A 561 16.58 2.84 -4.64
N PHE A 562 15.49 2.35 -5.22
CA PHE A 562 15.30 0.93 -5.49
C PHE A 562 16.09 0.42 -6.70
N GLN A 563 16.65 1.33 -7.51
CA GLN A 563 17.52 0.99 -8.64
C GLN A 563 18.95 0.67 -8.21
N ASP A 564 19.39 1.22 -7.08
CA ASP A 564 20.73 0.97 -6.56
C ASP A 564 20.81 -0.41 -5.88
N GLU A 565 22.03 -0.86 -5.59
CA GLU A 565 22.29 -2.09 -4.86
C GLU A 565 22.48 -1.82 -3.35
N ASP A 566 22.16 -2.79 -2.48
CA ASP A 566 22.49 -2.67 -1.05
C ASP A 566 24.00 -2.73 -0.80
N ALA A 567 24.69 -3.53 -1.59
CA ALA A 567 26.13 -3.70 -1.58
C ALA A 567 26.61 -4.12 -2.97
N PRO A 568 27.89 -3.86 -3.32
CA PRO A 568 28.42 -4.20 -4.65
C PRO A 568 28.19 -5.68 -5.01
N GLY A 569 27.48 -5.91 -6.12
CA GLY A 569 27.17 -7.23 -6.67
C GLY A 569 25.87 -7.88 -6.18
N TYR A 570 25.08 -7.19 -5.35
CA TYR A 570 23.78 -7.71 -4.87
C TYR A 570 22.63 -7.48 -5.85
N GLY A 571 22.85 -6.71 -6.91
CA GLY A 571 21.81 -6.28 -7.83
C GLY A 571 20.90 -5.20 -7.21
N PRO A 572 20.03 -4.60 -8.04
CA PRO A 572 19.10 -3.56 -7.60
C PRO A 572 18.16 -4.02 -6.48
N ARG A 573 17.90 -3.14 -5.50
CA ARG A 573 17.05 -3.43 -4.33
C ARG A 573 15.66 -3.91 -4.68
N TYR A 574 15.07 -3.46 -5.81
CA TYR A 574 13.76 -3.95 -6.25
C TYR A 574 13.71 -5.46 -6.48
N GLN A 575 14.85 -6.12 -6.72
CA GLN A 575 14.91 -7.58 -6.94
C GLN A 575 14.64 -8.38 -5.66
N SER A 576 14.80 -7.75 -4.49
CA SER A 576 14.53 -8.38 -3.19
C SER A 576 13.06 -8.31 -2.76
N ILE A 577 12.20 -7.64 -3.53
CA ILE A 577 10.77 -7.56 -3.23
C ILE A 577 10.13 -8.94 -3.37
N SER A 578 9.62 -9.46 -2.26
CA SER A 578 9.02 -10.79 -2.15
C SER A 578 7.50 -10.75 -1.95
N SER A 579 6.98 -9.63 -1.45
CA SER A 579 5.55 -9.43 -1.25
C SER A 579 4.80 -9.23 -2.57
N ARG A 580 3.54 -9.64 -2.60
CA ARG A 580 2.64 -9.35 -3.73
C ARG A 580 2.37 -7.85 -3.79
N LEU A 581 2.87 -7.19 -4.82
CA LEU A 581 2.93 -5.72 -4.92
C LEU A 581 1.92 -5.18 -5.94
N LEU A 582 1.14 -4.18 -5.53
CA LEU A 582 0.50 -3.24 -6.45
C LEU A 582 1.32 -1.95 -6.47
N LEU A 583 2.07 -1.72 -7.56
CA LEU A 583 2.90 -0.53 -7.74
C LEU A 583 2.20 0.49 -8.63
N VAL A 584 2.00 1.71 -8.15
CA VAL A 584 1.11 2.69 -8.78
C VAL A 584 1.81 4.04 -8.99
N ALA A 585 1.55 4.72 -10.09
CA ALA A 585 1.98 6.10 -10.28
C ALA A 585 0.98 6.91 -11.13
N GLY A 586 0.85 8.19 -10.82
CA GLY A 586 0.04 9.15 -11.57
C GLY A 586 0.84 9.82 -12.69
N GLN A 587 0.27 9.91 -13.88
CA GLN A 587 0.91 10.47 -15.09
C GLN A 587 1.20 11.98 -15.01
N LYS A 588 0.74 12.69 -13.99
CA LYS A 588 1.12 14.09 -13.73
C LYS A 588 2.15 14.21 -12.61
N ASP A 589 2.64 13.08 -12.08
CA ASP A 589 3.79 12.96 -11.17
C ASP A 589 5.13 12.92 -11.95
N CYS A 590 5.21 13.75 -13.00
CA CYS A 590 6.35 13.92 -13.88
C CYS A 590 6.58 15.42 -14.09
N TYR A 591 7.15 16.06 -13.07
CA TYR A 591 7.43 17.49 -13.14
C TYR A 591 8.62 17.72 -14.06
N ARG A 592 8.39 18.52 -15.11
CA ARG A 592 9.35 19.03 -16.13
C ARG A 592 9.55 18.20 -17.41
N ASN A 593 9.17 16.92 -17.45
CA ASN A 593 9.31 16.06 -18.65
C ASN A 593 8.21 16.24 -19.73
N GLY A 594 7.68 17.45 -19.92
CA GLY A 594 6.69 17.72 -20.96
C GLY A 594 5.25 17.29 -20.64
N CYS A 595 4.98 16.75 -19.44
CA CYS A 595 3.63 16.42 -18.98
C CYS A 595 2.69 17.65 -18.83
N THR A 596 3.27 18.85 -18.75
CA THR A 596 2.54 20.14 -18.71
C THR A 596 2.44 20.83 -20.08
N GLY A 597 2.90 20.21 -21.17
CA GLY A 597 2.83 20.81 -22.50
C GLY A 597 3.73 22.05 -22.69
N SER A 598 4.68 22.30 -21.78
CA SER A 598 5.67 23.36 -21.93
C SER A 598 6.66 22.99 -23.04
N SER A 599 6.58 23.69 -24.16
CA SER A 599 7.47 23.57 -25.33
C SER A 599 8.82 24.29 -25.17
N ASP A 600 9.24 24.61 -23.93
CA ASP A 600 10.49 25.34 -23.72
C ASP A 600 11.72 24.42 -23.89
N ALA A 601 12.39 24.57 -25.03
CA ALA A 601 13.60 23.85 -25.41
C ALA A 601 14.78 24.02 -24.43
N ARG A 602 14.76 25.04 -23.54
CA ARG A 602 15.78 25.17 -22.48
C ARG A 602 15.65 24.13 -21.37
N SER A 603 14.54 23.38 -21.31
CA SER A 603 14.29 22.34 -20.31
C SER A 603 15.06 21.03 -20.56
N ALA A 604 15.52 20.76 -21.78
CA ALA A 604 16.12 19.48 -22.17
C ALA A 604 17.46 19.15 -21.47
N LEU A 605 18.20 20.16 -20.98
CA LEU A 605 19.50 19.96 -20.29
C LEU A 605 19.36 19.58 -18.81
N LEU A 606 18.16 19.65 -18.24
CA LEU A 606 17.88 19.35 -16.82
C LEU A 606 16.55 18.56 -16.66
N ALA A 607 16.07 17.95 -17.76
CA ALA A 607 14.71 17.41 -17.92
C ALA A 607 14.45 16.18 -17.03
N ASP A 608 15.46 15.34 -16.79
CA ASP A 608 15.26 13.97 -16.29
C ASP A 608 15.12 13.83 -14.77
N THR A 609 14.84 14.91 -14.05
CA THR A 609 15.28 14.97 -12.67
C THR A 609 14.20 14.80 -11.60
N LEU A 610 12.91 15.03 -11.92
CA LEU A 610 11.78 14.77 -11.02
C LEU A 610 10.62 14.10 -11.79
N ASP A 611 10.92 12.93 -12.35
CA ASP A 611 9.97 12.11 -13.12
C ASP A 611 9.60 10.82 -12.37
N ILE A 612 8.90 10.95 -11.24
CA ILE A 612 8.50 9.78 -10.43
C ILE A 612 7.68 8.80 -11.26
N TYR A 613 6.77 9.29 -12.11
CA TYR A 613 5.98 8.44 -13.00
C TYR A 613 6.85 7.62 -13.96
N GLY A 614 7.73 8.28 -14.72
CA GLY A 614 8.63 7.64 -15.69
C GLY A 614 9.57 6.64 -15.03
N TYR A 615 10.21 7.03 -13.93
CA TYR A 615 11.10 6.12 -13.19
C TYR A 615 10.36 4.94 -12.56
N THR A 616 9.14 5.14 -12.06
CA THR A 616 8.31 4.03 -11.59
C THR A 616 7.99 3.06 -12.72
N HIS A 617 7.71 3.57 -13.92
CA HIS A 617 7.50 2.76 -15.11
C HIS A 617 8.76 1.97 -15.50
N ASP A 618 9.93 2.61 -15.50
CA ASP A 618 11.21 1.98 -15.84
C ASP A 618 11.62 0.90 -14.83
N VAL A 619 11.45 1.15 -13.53
CA VAL A 619 11.73 0.14 -12.49
C VAL A 619 10.74 -1.02 -12.61
N ALA A 620 9.45 -0.74 -12.78
CA ALA A 620 8.44 -1.78 -12.94
C ALA A 620 8.72 -2.73 -14.13
N ASN A 621 9.28 -2.21 -15.22
CA ASN A 621 9.74 -3.00 -16.37
C ASN A 621 10.84 -4.01 -16.01
N GLN A 622 11.66 -3.68 -15.01
CA GLN A 622 12.77 -4.50 -14.55
C GLN A 622 12.39 -5.45 -13.41
N MET A 623 11.29 -5.18 -12.70
CA MET A 623 10.75 -6.00 -11.59
C MET A 623 10.11 -7.33 -12.04
N ARG A 624 10.76 -8.07 -12.95
CA ARG A 624 10.21 -9.31 -13.55
C ARG A 624 10.02 -10.45 -12.55
N GLY A 625 10.74 -10.42 -11.43
CA GLY A 625 10.64 -11.42 -10.36
C GLY A 625 9.66 -11.06 -9.24
N ALA A 626 9.21 -9.81 -9.17
CA ALA A 626 8.31 -9.36 -8.11
C ALA A 626 6.87 -9.82 -8.41
N PRO A 627 6.18 -10.50 -7.47
CA PRO A 627 4.79 -10.88 -7.66
C PRO A 627 3.89 -9.64 -7.60
N GLY A 628 2.80 -9.63 -8.38
CA GLY A 628 1.83 -8.53 -8.37
C GLY A 628 1.57 -7.90 -9.74
N ARG A 629 1.15 -6.63 -9.73
CA ARG A 629 0.86 -5.85 -10.95
C ARG A 629 1.16 -4.36 -10.75
N THR A 630 1.26 -3.63 -11.85
CA THR A 630 1.32 -2.16 -11.80
C THR A 630 -0.06 -1.55 -12.00
N LEU A 631 -0.18 -0.25 -11.75
CA LEU A 631 -1.31 0.59 -12.15
C LEU A 631 -0.79 2.00 -12.48
N PHE A 632 -0.83 2.38 -13.76
CA PHE A 632 -0.44 3.72 -14.20
C PHE A 632 -1.71 4.51 -14.51
N ILE A 633 -1.85 5.70 -13.93
CA ILE A 633 -3.11 6.44 -13.97
C ILE A 633 -2.89 7.78 -14.68
N ASN A 634 -3.52 7.94 -15.83
CA ASN A 634 -3.49 9.18 -16.58
C ASN A 634 -4.21 10.30 -15.84
N ASN A 635 -3.84 11.55 -16.18
CA ASN A 635 -4.49 12.75 -15.63
C ASN A 635 -4.64 12.70 -14.10
N THR A 636 -3.58 12.29 -13.41
CA THR A 636 -3.55 12.12 -11.95
C THR A 636 -2.14 12.48 -11.47
N GLY A 637 -2.03 13.31 -10.44
CA GLY A 637 -0.75 13.71 -9.84
C GLY A 637 -0.20 12.72 -8.81
N HIS A 638 0.65 13.23 -7.91
CA HIS A 638 1.32 12.48 -6.85
C HIS A 638 0.34 11.94 -5.79
N SER A 639 -0.68 12.72 -5.45
CA SER A 639 -1.65 12.42 -4.38
C SER A 639 -2.85 11.64 -4.90
N ILE A 640 -2.60 10.44 -5.45
CA ILE A 640 -3.61 9.57 -6.08
C ILE A 640 -4.78 9.26 -5.12
N HIS A 641 -4.49 9.10 -3.82
CA HIS A 641 -5.48 8.82 -2.79
C HIS A 641 -6.48 9.97 -2.56
N ASP A 642 -6.12 11.20 -2.94
CA ASP A 642 -6.98 12.38 -2.86
C ASP A 642 -7.64 12.71 -4.21
N GLU A 643 -6.89 12.59 -5.31
CA GLU A 643 -7.37 12.93 -6.65
C GLU A 643 -8.32 11.87 -7.25
N ARG A 644 -8.16 10.61 -6.85
CA ARG A 644 -8.86 9.42 -7.38
C ARG A 644 -9.31 8.43 -6.29
N PRO A 645 -9.82 8.85 -5.11
CA PRO A 645 -10.06 7.97 -3.98
C PRO A 645 -11.02 6.81 -4.29
N GLN A 646 -12.08 7.04 -5.08
CA GLN A 646 -13.08 6.02 -5.40
C GLN A 646 -12.53 5.01 -6.41
N PHE A 647 -11.98 5.49 -7.52
CA PHE A 647 -11.35 4.67 -8.54
C PHE A 647 -10.23 3.81 -7.92
N PHE A 648 -9.34 4.46 -7.16
CA PHE A 648 -8.18 3.79 -6.59
C PHE A 648 -8.57 2.74 -5.55
N ALA A 649 -9.57 3.02 -4.70
CA ALA A 649 -10.12 2.02 -3.79
C ALA A 649 -10.67 0.79 -4.53
N GLY A 650 -11.35 0.99 -5.66
CA GLY A 650 -11.85 -0.09 -6.51
C GLY A 650 -10.72 -0.99 -7.03
N GLU A 651 -9.64 -0.40 -7.53
CA GLU A 651 -8.45 -1.11 -8.02
C GLU A 651 -7.73 -1.88 -6.91
N ILE A 652 -7.62 -1.30 -5.71
CA ILE A 652 -7.07 -1.96 -4.53
C ILE A 652 -7.95 -3.15 -4.13
N VAL A 653 -9.27 -2.98 -4.02
CA VAL A 653 -10.19 -4.07 -3.63
C VAL A 653 -10.18 -5.20 -4.67
N SER A 654 -10.15 -4.88 -5.97
CA SER A 654 -9.93 -5.88 -7.03
C SER A 654 -8.62 -6.62 -6.81
N PHE A 655 -7.52 -5.90 -6.62
CA PHE A 655 -6.20 -6.50 -6.36
C PHE A 655 -6.23 -7.43 -5.16
N LEU A 656 -6.81 -7.02 -4.01
CA LEU A 656 -6.85 -7.86 -2.81
C LEU A 656 -7.70 -9.14 -2.97
N LYS A 657 -8.68 -9.13 -3.87
CA LYS A 657 -9.61 -10.25 -4.09
C LYS A 657 -9.13 -11.23 -5.16
N GLU A 658 -8.63 -10.68 -6.27
CA GLU A 658 -8.39 -11.44 -7.50
C GLU A 658 -6.93 -11.89 -7.57
N PRO A 659 -6.66 -13.15 -7.94
CA PRO A 659 -5.32 -13.58 -8.24
C PRO A 659 -4.79 -12.82 -9.46
N ASP A 660 -3.49 -12.54 -9.48
CA ASP A 660 -2.87 -11.94 -10.65
C ASP A 660 -2.90 -12.94 -11.81
N THR A 661 -3.75 -12.66 -12.79
CA THR A 661 -3.77 -13.41 -14.03
C THR A 661 -2.84 -12.70 -14.99
N ASN A 662 -1.72 -13.34 -15.31
CA ASN A 662 -0.75 -12.81 -16.22
C ASN A 662 -0.81 -13.53 -17.57
N LEU A 663 -0.68 -12.77 -18.65
CA LEU A 663 -0.41 -13.26 -20.00
C LEU A 663 1.01 -12.85 -20.35
N THR A 664 1.88 -13.83 -20.58
CA THR A 664 3.27 -13.55 -20.95
C THR A 664 3.48 -13.80 -22.44
N LEU A 665 3.92 -12.79 -23.20
CA LEU A 665 4.37 -12.89 -24.58
C LEU A 665 5.89 -12.90 -24.62
N SER A 666 6.47 -13.97 -25.17
CA SER A 666 7.88 -13.98 -25.56
C SER A 666 8.01 -13.60 -27.04
N VAL A 667 8.90 -12.66 -27.35
CA VAL A 667 9.26 -12.23 -28.72
C VAL A 667 10.76 -12.45 -28.92
N SER A 668 11.10 -13.40 -29.79
CA SER A 668 12.48 -13.60 -30.23
C SER A 668 12.74 -12.77 -31.49
N VAL A 669 13.72 -11.88 -31.44
CA VAL A 669 14.02 -10.99 -32.57
C VAL A 669 15.22 -11.55 -33.32
N GLY A 670 15.06 -11.74 -34.63
CA GLY A 670 16.13 -12.21 -35.51
C GLY A 670 17.31 -11.24 -35.58
N SER A 671 18.35 -11.58 -36.36
CA SER A 671 19.63 -10.87 -36.37
C SER A 671 19.58 -9.40 -36.80
N THR A 672 18.51 -8.97 -37.46
CA THR A 672 18.34 -7.60 -37.99
C THR A 672 17.71 -6.62 -37.00
N GLY A 673 17.21 -7.11 -35.86
CA GLY A 673 16.37 -6.30 -34.99
C GLY A 673 14.96 -6.06 -35.57
N LEU A 674 14.14 -5.34 -34.83
CA LEU A 674 12.86 -4.78 -35.27
C LEU A 674 12.92 -3.27 -35.07
N ARG A 675 12.71 -2.50 -36.13
CA ARG A 675 12.55 -1.04 -36.06
C ARG A 675 11.19 -0.65 -36.59
N TRP A 676 10.48 0.22 -35.89
CA TRP A 676 9.13 0.62 -36.28
C TRP A 676 8.80 2.06 -35.91
N ASN A 677 8.28 2.82 -36.88
CA ASN A 677 7.68 4.14 -36.70
C ASN A 677 6.12 4.12 -36.67
N SER A 678 5.48 3.02 -36.20
CA SER A 678 4.02 2.88 -36.20
C SER A 678 3.47 2.13 -35.00
N SER A 679 2.14 2.23 -34.78
CA SER A 679 1.51 1.66 -33.60
C SER A 679 1.27 0.16 -33.69
N ILE A 680 1.67 -0.55 -32.63
CA ILE A 680 1.42 -1.99 -32.44
C ILE A 680 0.37 -2.18 -31.36
N ALA A 681 -0.61 -3.06 -31.60
CA ALA A 681 -1.56 -3.48 -30.58
C ALA A 681 -1.66 -5.01 -30.49
N ALA A 682 -1.75 -5.52 -29.28
CA ALA A 682 -2.19 -6.87 -29.01
C ALA A 682 -3.73 -6.90 -28.95
N LEU A 683 -4.34 -7.86 -29.63
CA LEU A 683 -5.77 -8.13 -29.57
C LEU A 683 -5.99 -9.46 -28.84
N SER A 684 -6.82 -9.42 -27.80
CA SER A 684 -7.40 -10.60 -27.19
C SER A 684 -8.85 -10.74 -27.67
N TYR A 685 -9.17 -11.88 -28.27
CA TYR A 685 -10.55 -12.22 -28.64
C TYR A 685 -11.18 -12.97 -27.48
N LEU A 686 -12.36 -12.54 -27.05
CA LEU A 686 -13.01 -13.04 -25.85
C LEU A 686 -14.17 -13.97 -26.18
N ASN A 687 -14.53 -14.85 -25.24
CA ASN A 687 -15.63 -15.82 -25.38
C ASN A 687 -16.99 -15.18 -25.69
N ASN A 688 -17.20 -13.94 -25.26
CA ASN A 688 -18.43 -13.19 -25.51
C ASN A 688 -18.45 -12.46 -26.87
N GLY A 689 -17.45 -12.69 -27.73
CA GLY A 689 -17.29 -12.00 -29.00
C GLY A 689 -16.67 -10.59 -28.87
N GLY A 690 -16.33 -10.16 -27.65
CA GLY A 690 -15.60 -8.92 -27.42
C GLY A 690 -14.14 -9.01 -27.89
N VAL A 691 -13.59 -7.87 -28.30
CA VAL A 691 -12.16 -7.74 -28.61
C VAL A 691 -11.55 -6.78 -27.59
N GLY A 692 -10.68 -7.30 -26.73
CA GLY A 692 -9.82 -6.47 -25.88
C GLY A 692 -8.61 -6.03 -26.69
N MET A 693 -8.50 -4.74 -26.97
CA MET A 693 -7.33 -4.15 -27.62
C MET A 693 -6.38 -3.59 -26.56
N LEU A 694 -5.10 -3.96 -26.69
CA LEU A 694 -4.02 -3.47 -25.86
C LEU A 694 -3.02 -2.76 -26.77
N ASP A 695 -2.87 -1.45 -26.60
CA ASP A 695 -1.81 -0.69 -27.25
C ASP A 695 -0.44 -1.08 -26.65
N LEU A 696 0.42 -1.70 -27.46
CA LEU A 696 1.76 -2.13 -27.04
C LEU A 696 2.78 -0.98 -27.08
N ASN A 697 2.49 0.14 -27.76
CA ASN A 697 3.43 1.25 -27.88
C ASN A 697 3.62 1.99 -26.57
N ALA A 698 2.57 2.11 -25.75
CA ALA A 698 2.64 2.76 -24.45
C ALA A 698 3.55 2.04 -23.43
N TRP A 699 4.15 0.90 -23.78
CA TRP A 699 4.86 0.00 -22.87
C TRP A 699 6.30 -0.26 -23.29
N TRP A 700 6.70 0.27 -24.43
CA TRP A 700 7.95 -0.07 -25.10
C TRP A 700 8.94 1.08 -24.97
N HIS A 701 9.57 1.19 -23.80
CA HIS A 701 10.72 2.07 -23.61
C HIS A 701 12.01 1.33 -24.04
N PRO A 702 12.73 1.80 -25.07
CA PRO A 702 14.05 1.27 -25.37
C PRO A 702 15.07 1.78 -24.33
N TYR A 703 15.56 0.88 -23.48
CA TYR A 703 16.81 1.02 -22.72
C TYR A 703 17.96 0.43 -23.59
N PRO A 704 19.18 1.03 -23.72
CA PRO A 704 20.01 1.52 -22.61
C PRO A 704 20.63 2.94 -22.74
N PRO A 705 21.19 3.49 -21.64
CA PRO A 705 21.67 4.87 -21.47
C PRO A 705 23.14 5.04 -21.87
N VAL A 706 23.48 4.83 -23.14
CA VAL A 706 24.81 5.24 -23.65
C VAL A 706 24.60 6.15 -24.85
N GLY A 707 24.45 7.44 -24.54
CA GLY A 707 24.13 8.49 -25.48
C GLY A 707 22.70 8.98 -25.30
N VAL A 708 22.54 10.09 -24.60
CA VAL A 708 21.34 10.94 -24.62
C VAL A 708 20.90 11.12 -26.08
N SER A 709 19.90 10.35 -26.50
CA SER A 709 19.19 10.63 -27.75
C SER A 709 18.21 11.74 -27.44
N PRO A 710 18.32 12.93 -28.07
CA PRO A 710 17.35 14.01 -27.91
C PRO A 710 15.94 13.66 -28.45
N ASN A 711 15.76 12.45 -29.00
CA ASN A 711 14.53 12.00 -29.66
C ASN A 711 13.73 10.98 -28.84
N ASN A 712 13.99 10.81 -27.54
CA ASN A 712 13.07 10.08 -26.66
C ASN A 712 12.73 10.89 -25.38
N PRO A 713 11.93 11.96 -25.50
CA PRO A 713 11.49 12.75 -24.37
C PRO A 713 10.20 12.16 -23.78
N CYS A 714 10.19 11.86 -22.48
CA CYS A 714 9.08 11.28 -21.72
C CYS A 714 7.80 12.16 -21.59
N GLY A 715 7.51 13.02 -22.57
CA GLY A 715 6.26 13.78 -22.71
C GLY A 715 5.30 13.24 -23.77
N ALA A 716 5.70 12.22 -24.54
CA ALA A 716 4.91 11.63 -25.60
C ALA A 716 4.73 10.11 -25.41
N CYS A 717 4.27 9.67 -24.24
CA CYS A 717 3.83 8.28 -24.03
C CYS A 717 2.71 7.84 -25.01
N GLY A 718 2.17 8.75 -25.83
CA GLY A 718 1.24 8.48 -26.94
C GLY A 718 1.78 8.69 -28.36
N ALA A 719 3.06 9.06 -28.54
CA ALA A 719 3.67 9.23 -29.86
C ALA A 719 5.17 8.90 -29.81
N LEU A 720 5.50 7.62 -29.61
CA LEU A 720 6.82 7.13 -29.97
C LEU A 720 6.93 7.18 -31.50
N ASP A 721 7.70 8.13 -32.03
CA ASP A 721 8.00 8.21 -33.46
C ASP A 721 8.98 7.10 -33.91
N HIS A 722 9.67 6.45 -32.97
CA HIS A 722 10.67 5.42 -33.26
C HIS A 722 10.85 4.39 -32.13
N PHE A 723 10.78 3.11 -32.47
CA PHE A 723 11.04 1.99 -31.57
C PHE A 723 12.05 0.99 -32.17
N GLU A 724 12.96 0.45 -31.37
CA GLU A 724 13.95 -0.55 -31.79
C GLU A 724 14.06 -1.72 -30.78
N LEU A 725 13.75 -2.95 -31.21
CA LEU A 725 14.22 -4.17 -30.56
C LEU A 725 15.52 -4.61 -31.24
N ARG A 726 16.57 -4.81 -30.45
CA ARG A 726 17.86 -5.26 -30.96
C ARG A 726 17.77 -6.68 -31.47
N GLY A 727 18.53 -6.97 -32.52
CA GLY A 727 18.59 -8.31 -33.07
C GLY A 727 19.23 -9.32 -32.12
N ASN A 728 18.88 -10.59 -32.29
CA ASN A 728 19.36 -11.72 -31.48
C ASN A 728 19.04 -11.61 -29.98
N GLN A 729 17.96 -10.90 -29.62
CA GLN A 729 17.50 -10.74 -28.25
C GLN A 729 16.12 -11.38 -28.08
N ASN A 730 15.87 -11.92 -26.88
CA ASN A 730 14.56 -12.41 -26.48
C ASN A 730 13.93 -11.39 -25.53
N TYR A 731 12.76 -10.90 -25.91
CA TYR A 731 11.98 -9.98 -25.11
C TYR A 731 10.82 -10.74 -24.50
N ILE A 732 10.55 -10.51 -23.22
CA ILE A 732 9.43 -11.12 -22.50
C ILE A 732 8.56 -9.97 -22.00
N PHE A 733 7.31 -9.98 -22.41
CA PHE A 733 6.29 -9.03 -22.02
C PHE A 733 5.27 -9.75 -21.15
N THR A 734 4.91 -9.20 -20.01
CA THR A 734 3.91 -9.80 -19.12
C THR A 734 2.80 -8.81 -18.80
N TRP A 735 1.56 -9.21 -19.10
CA TRP A 735 0.36 -8.39 -19.00
C TRP A 735 -0.57 -8.91 -17.91
N GLY A 736 -1.01 -8.02 -17.02
CA GLY A 736 -2.06 -8.36 -16.06
C GLY A 736 -3.44 -8.30 -16.71
N LEU A 737 -4.12 -9.44 -16.83
CA LEU A 737 -5.50 -9.55 -17.30
C LEU A 737 -6.53 -9.36 -16.18
N SER A 738 -6.09 -9.43 -14.91
CA SER A 738 -6.98 -9.40 -13.75
C SER A 738 -7.90 -8.18 -13.72
N ARG A 739 -7.45 -7.01 -14.20
CA ARG A 739 -8.26 -5.78 -14.23
C ARG A 739 -9.44 -5.84 -15.21
N LEU A 740 -9.32 -6.63 -16.27
CA LEU A 740 -10.38 -6.74 -17.28
C LEU A 740 -11.51 -7.68 -16.83
N GLY A 741 -11.40 -8.30 -15.65
CA GLY A 741 -12.35 -9.31 -15.17
C GLY A 741 -12.31 -10.60 -15.98
N TYR A 742 -11.34 -10.76 -16.87
CA TYR A 742 -11.19 -11.93 -17.73
C TYR A 742 -10.23 -12.93 -17.09
N GLY A 743 -10.70 -14.17 -16.96
CA GLY A 743 -9.85 -15.31 -16.66
C GLY A 743 -9.15 -15.81 -17.93
N PRO A 744 -8.13 -16.68 -17.79
CA PRO A 744 -7.49 -17.33 -18.93
C PRO A 744 -8.47 -18.07 -19.85
N ALA A 745 -9.57 -18.59 -19.27
CA ALA A 745 -10.61 -19.29 -20.00
C ALA A 745 -11.43 -18.38 -20.92
N ASP A 746 -11.44 -17.07 -20.68
CA ASP A 746 -12.23 -16.09 -21.44
C ASP A 746 -11.56 -15.70 -22.75
N ILE A 747 -10.28 -16.03 -22.95
CA ILE A 747 -9.53 -15.72 -24.16
C ILE A 747 -9.72 -16.86 -25.17
N GLN A 748 -10.23 -16.55 -26.36
CA GLN A 748 -10.41 -17.45 -27.51
C GLN A 748 -9.28 -17.39 -28.54
N GLY A 749 -8.59 -16.26 -28.60
CA GLY A 749 -7.51 -16.04 -29.55
C GLY A 749 -6.67 -14.83 -29.16
N PHE A 750 -5.44 -14.84 -29.64
CA PHE A 750 -4.53 -13.72 -29.51
C PHE A 750 -3.99 -13.33 -30.89
N GLY A 751 -4.01 -12.05 -31.20
CA GLY A 751 -3.44 -11.47 -32.42
C GLY A 751 -2.54 -10.29 -32.09
N ILE A 752 -1.53 -10.04 -32.91
CA ILE A 752 -0.75 -8.80 -32.88
C ILE A 752 -1.09 -8.05 -34.15
N ASN A 753 -1.70 -6.88 -33.98
CA ASN A 753 -2.01 -5.97 -35.05
C ASN A 753 -0.97 -4.86 -35.13
N PHE A 754 -0.70 -4.50 -36.37
CA PHE A 754 0.27 -3.51 -36.74
C PHE A 754 -0.45 -2.45 -37.56
N PHE A 755 -0.50 -1.24 -37.04
CA PHE A 755 -1.12 -0.11 -37.71
C PHE A 755 -0.03 0.73 -38.37
N PRO A 756 -0.16 1.17 -39.63
CA PRO A 756 0.81 2.07 -40.25
C PRO A 756 0.77 3.46 -39.61
N GLY A 757 1.93 4.04 -39.32
CA GLY A 757 2.08 5.38 -38.77
C GLY A 757 2.02 6.42 -39.87
N LYS A 758 1.68 7.67 -39.51
CA LYS A 758 1.85 8.80 -40.43
C LYS A 758 3.36 9.03 -40.57
N ARG A 759 3.91 8.86 -41.79
CA ARG A 759 5.30 9.27 -42.09
C ARG A 759 5.52 10.69 -41.56
N GLY A 760 6.45 10.84 -40.63
CA GLY A 760 7.01 12.13 -40.25
C GLY A 760 7.55 12.82 -41.51
N GLY A 761 7.29 14.11 -41.64
CA GLY A 761 7.67 14.88 -42.82
C GLY A 761 9.18 14.87 -43.07
N ALA A 762 9.57 14.51 -44.30
CA ALA A 762 10.75 14.97 -45.04
C ALA A 762 12.17 14.81 -44.45
N ASN A 763 12.41 14.08 -43.36
CA ASN A 763 13.79 13.74 -42.98
C ASN A 763 14.31 12.56 -43.82
N VAL A 764 15.31 12.84 -44.67
CA VAL A 764 15.97 11.88 -45.60
C VAL A 764 16.68 10.72 -44.88
N PHE A 765 16.78 10.77 -43.55
CA PHE A 765 17.37 9.71 -42.72
C PHE A 765 16.35 8.71 -42.16
N ASP A 766 15.05 8.91 -42.36
CA ASP A 766 14.05 7.87 -42.08
C ASP A 766 14.14 6.78 -43.17
N THR A 767 14.92 5.74 -42.88
CA THR A 767 14.88 4.50 -43.67
C THR A 767 13.45 3.96 -43.70
N PRO A 768 12.95 3.43 -44.84
CA PRO A 768 11.66 2.74 -44.87
C PRO A 768 11.58 1.69 -43.75
N ASP A 769 10.43 1.55 -43.09
CA ASP A 769 10.20 0.45 -42.14
C ASP A 769 10.71 -0.86 -42.77
N SER A 770 11.82 -1.39 -42.25
CA SER A 770 12.46 -2.59 -42.80
C SER A 770 12.08 -3.77 -41.93
N PHE A 771 11.14 -4.57 -42.43
CA PHE A 771 10.59 -5.73 -41.75
C PHE A 771 11.37 -6.99 -42.16
N ALA A 772 12.12 -7.55 -41.23
CA ALA A 772 12.66 -8.91 -41.34
C ALA A 772 12.18 -9.73 -40.13
N LEU A 773 10.98 -10.31 -40.24
CA LEU A 773 10.39 -11.19 -39.22
C LEU A 773 10.97 -12.62 -39.32
N ASN A 774 12.29 -12.74 -39.46
CA ASN A 774 12.95 -14.05 -39.42
C ASN A 774 13.11 -14.47 -37.95
N GLY A 775 12.33 -15.48 -37.53
CA GLY A 775 12.53 -16.16 -36.24
C GLY A 775 11.70 -15.67 -35.05
N ILE A 776 10.62 -14.91 -35.27
CA ILE A 776 9.69 -14.57 -34.18
C ILE A 776 8.87 -15.81 -33.81
N SER A 777 9.16 -16.39 -32.64
CA SER A 777 8.26 -17.34 -31.98
C SER A 777 7.44 -16.58 -30.94
N ILE A 778 6.11 -16.64 -31.06
CA ILE A 778 5.18 -16.15 -30.04
C ILE A 778 4.80 -17.35 -29.19
N THR A 779 5.31 -17.39 -27.96
CA THR A 779 4.79 -18.29 -26.94
C THR A 779 4.04 -17.45 -25.93
N ALA A 780 2.73 -17.65 -25.87
CA ALA A 780 1.90 -17.07 -24.85
C ALA A 780 1.61 -18.12 -23.77
N VAL A 781 1.83 -17.76 -22.50
CA VAL A 781 1.58 -18.61 -21.34
C VAL A 781 0.60 -17.88 -20.44
N SER A 782 -0.51 -18.52 -20.07
CA SER A 782 -1.46 -18.01 -19.09
C SER A 782 -1.51 -18.97 -17.90
N GLY A 783 -1.34 -18.43 -16.68
CA GLY A 783 -1.62 -19.17 -15.44
C GLY A 783 -0.65 -18.91 -14.27
N PRO A 784 -1.07 -19.17 -13.03
CA PRO A 784 -0.20 -19.17 -11.86
C PRO A 784 0.63 -20.46 -11.84
N ALA A 785 1.94 -20.35 -12.09
CA ALA A 785 2.92 -21.45 -12.01
C ALA A 785 2.43 -22.80 -12.59
N GLY A 786 2.37 -22.94 -13.92
CA GLY A 786 2.10 -24.22 -14.55
C GLY A 786 1.91 -24.15 -16.06
N THR A 787 2.70 -24.93 -16.79
CA THR A 787 2.86 -25.02 -18.25
C THR A 787 1.57 -25.05 -19.08
N GLY A 788 1.35 -24.00 -19.87
CA GLY A 788 0.57 -24.04 -21.10
C GLY A 788 1.38 -23.34 -22.20
N GLN A 789 1.81 -24.08 -23.23
CA GLN A 789 2.46 -23.51 -24.41
C GLN A 789 1.38 -23.19 -25.45
N MET A 790 1.22 -21.91 -25.82
CA MET A 790 0.62 -21.56 -27.11
C MET A 790 1.69 -21.71 -28.19
N VAL A 791 1.51 -22.64 -29.13
CA VAL A 791 2.39 -22.79 -30.31
C VAL A 791 1.65 -22.23 -31.52
N GLY A 792 2.20 -21.17 -32.12
CA GLY A 792 1.72 -20.66 -33.41
C GLY A 792 1.86 -21.74 -34.49
N ALA A 793 0.76 -22.05 -35.16
CA ALA A 793 0.78 -22.93 -36.34
C ALA A 793 1.40 -22.18 -37.53
N SER A 794 2.71 -22.35 -37.75
CA SER A 794 3.33 -22.69 -39.04
C SER A 794 4.82 -22.34 -39.05
N GLY A 795 5.66 -23.35 -39.34
CA GLY A 795 7.09 -23.18 -39.62
C GLY A 795 7.37 -22.60 -41.02
N GLN A 796 6.60 -21.60 -41.45
CA GLN A 796 6.90 -20.87 -42.68
C GLN A 796 7.54 -19.52 -42.31
N PRO A 797 8.70 -19.16 -42.89
CA PRO A 797 9.26 -17.83 -42.72
C PRO A 797 8.25 -16.79 -43.19
N LEU A 798 7.98 -15.78 -42.36
CA LEU A 798 7.23 -14.60 -42.75
C LEU A 798 7.96 -13.95 -43.93
N GLN A 799 7.37 -14.01 -45.12
CA GLN A 799 7.93 -13.38 -46.32
C GLN A 799 8.05 -11.86 -46.11
N LEU A 800 8.99 -11.24 -46.82
CA LEU A 800 9.21 -9.79 -46.85
C LEU A 800 7.89 -9.06 -47.18
N LEU A 801 7.31 -8.33 -46.23
CA LEU A 801 6.01 -7.70 -46.37
C LEU A 801 6.14 -6.19 -46.61
N THR A 802 5.39 -5.67 -47.57
CA THR A 802 5.32 -4.24 -47.87
C THR A 802 4.27 -3.52 -46.99
N PRO A 803 4.43 -2.22 -46.70
CA PRO A 803 3.76 -1.54 -45.56
C PRO A 803 2.24 -1.29 -45.68
N SER A 804 1.54 -1.87 -46.65
CA SER A 804 0.20 -1.39 -47.05
C SER A 804 -0.99 -2.26 -46.60
N ARG A 805 -0.78 -3.34 -45.82
CA ARG A 805 -1.89 -4.23 -45.39
C ARG A 805 -1.78 -4.60 -43.92
N ALA A 806 -2.85 -4.33 -43.16
CA ALA A 806 -3.05 -4.95 -41.85
C ALA A 806 -3.16 -6.46 -42.03
N ILE A 807 -2.30 -7.22 -41.35
CA ILE A 807 -2.29 -8.69 -41.42
C ILE A 807 -3.03 -9.22 -40.21
N TRP A 808 -4.04 -10.05 -40.47
CA TRP A 808 -4.75 -10.80 -39.44
C TRP A 808 -4.10 -12.17 -39.31
N GLN A 809 -3.37 -12.41 -38.22
CA GLN A 809 -3.02 -13.77 -37.81
C GLN A 809 -3.78 -14.11 -36.53
N THR A 810 -4.90 -14.81 -36.70
CA THR A 810 -5.61 -15.47 -35.61
C THR A 810 -4.92 -16.78 -35.29
N SER A 811 -4.24 -16.84 -34.14
CA SER A 811 -3.87 -18.12 -33.56
C SER A 811 -5.09 -18.71 -32.84
N GLN A 812 -5.58 -19.87 -33.29
CA GLN A 812 -6.64 -20.58 -32.57
C GLN A 812 -6.07 -21.20 -31.31
N ILE A 813 -6.71 -20.93 -30.17
CA ILE A 813 -6.37 -21.57 -28.91
C ILE A 813 -6.84 -23.01 -28.98
N THR A 814 -5.90 -23.94 -29.16
CA THR A 814 -6.11 -25.32 -28.76
C THR A 814 -5.90 -25.33 -27.25
N GLN A 815 -6.99 -25.23 -26.48
CA GLN A 815 -6.89 -25.42 -25.03
C GLN A 815 -6.22 -26.77 -24.79
N PRO A 816 -5.12 -26.85 -24.01
CA PRO A 816 -4.74 -28.12 -23.43
C PRO A 816 -5.96 -28.57 -22.64
N GLN A 817 -6.52 -29.74 -22.99
CA GLN A 817 -7.51 -30.35 -22.12
C GLN A 817 -6.91 -30.37 -20.71
N PRO A 818 -7.67 -29.96 -19.66
CA PRO A 818 -7.17 -30.00 -18.29
C PRO A 818 -6.55 -31.37 -18.08
N ALA A 819 -5.29 -31.40 -17.62
CA ALA A 819 -4.54 -32.63 -17.47
C ALA A 819 -5.44 -33.63 -16.74
N LEU A 820 -5.90 -34.65 -17.47
CA LEU A 820 -6.87 -35.57 -16.94
C LEU A 820 -6.29 -36.14 -15.63
N PRO A 821 -7.09 -36.26 -14.56
CA PRO A 821 -6.56 -36.76 -13.30
C PRO A 821 -5.87 -38.11 -13.49
N ALA A 822 -4.68 -38.26 -12.91
CA ALA A 822 -3.91 -39.49 -13.00
C ALA A 822 -4.62 -40.64 -12.25
N LEU A 823 -4.69 -41.80 -12.89
CA LEU A 823 -5.03 -43.04 -12.21
C LEU A 823 -3.81 -43.58 -11.47
N SER A 824 -4.03 -44.15 -10.29
CA SER A 824 -3.09 -45.06 -9.64
C SER A 824 -3.59 -46.48 -9.84
N ALA A 825 -2.74 -47.36 -10.36
CA ALA A 825 -3.06 -48.76 -10.55
C ALA A 825 -1.99 -49.66 -9.92
N GLN A 826 -2.40 -50.56 -9.02
CA GLN A 826 -1.50 -51.50 -8.35
C GLN A 826 -2.03 -52.92 -8.50
N ALA A 827 -1.14 -53.88 -8.76
CA ALA A 827 -1.50 -55.28 -8.91
C ALA A 827 -0.93 -56.13 -7.76
N CYS A 828 -1.73 -57.06 -7.26
CA CYS A 828 -1.30 -58.10 -6.32
C CYS A 828 -1.59 -59.50 -6.90
N PRO A 829 -0.78 -60.53 -6.57
CA PRO A 829 -1.05 -61.90 -7.04
C PRO A 829 -2.30 -62.46 -6.39
N THR A 830 -3.03 -63.32 -7.10
CA THR A 830 -4.19 -64.03 -6.55
C THR A 830 -4.28 -65.44 -7.11
N ILE A 831 -4.80 -66.38 -6.32
CA ILE A 831 -5.09 -67.76 -6.75
C ILE A 831 -6.60 -67.92 -6.98
N ASP A 832 -7.41 -67.30 -6.12
CA ASP A 832 -8.88 -67.39 -6.13
C ASP A 832 -9.56 -66.29 -6.95
N GLY A 833 -8.84 -65.24 -7.34
CA GLY A 833 -9.41 -64.05 -7.99
C GLY A 833 -10.09 -63.08 -7.03
N ILE A 834 -10.03 -63.33 -5.72
CA ILE A 834 -10.80 -62.60 -4.69
C ILE A 834 -9.85 -61.97 -3.66
N THR A 835 -8.79 -62.68 -3.26
CA THR A 835 -7.85 -62.24 -2.23
C THR A 835 -6.43 -62.04 -2.79
N CYS A 836 -5.76 -60.97 -2.34
CA CYS A 836 -4.33 -60.81 -2.57
C CYS A 836 -3.57 -61.89 -1.79
N SER A 837 -2.67 -62.60 -2.47
CA SER A 837 -1.87 -63.70 -1.93
C SER A 837 -0.40 -63.50 -2.27
N SER A 838 0.49 -64.23 -1.61
CA SER A 838 1.90 -64.28 -2.03
C SER A 838 2.02 -64.89 -3.44
N PRO A 839 3.00 -64.47 -4.27
CA PRO A 839 3.16 -65.03 -5.61
C PRO A 839 3.34 -66.56 -5.55
N PRO A 840 2.65 -67.34 -6.41
CA PRO A 840 2.80 -68.78 -6.41
C PRO A 840 4.24 -69.18 -6.78
N LYS A 841 4.79 -70.19 -6.10
CA LYS A 841 6.04 -70.83 -6.52
C LYS A 841 5.75 -71.71 -7.72
N LEU A 842 6.40 -71.45 -8.85
CA LEU A 842 6.23 -72.24 -10.07
C LEU A 842 7.25 -73.39 -10.09
N PRO A 843 6.85 -74.61 -10.50
CA PRO A 843 7.79 -75.70 -10.74
C PRO A 843 8.78 -75.33 -11.86
N PRO A 844 10.07 -75.68 -11.74
CA PRO A 844 11.05 -75.45 -12.81
C PRO A 844 10.58 -76.05 -14.14
N GLY A 845 10.60 -75.25 -15.21
CA GLY A 845 10.20 -75.68 -16.56
C GLY A 845 8.71 -75.50 -16.93
N GLN A 846 7.85 -75.05 -16.00
CA GLN A 846 6.43 -74.72 -16.29
C GLN A 846 6.15 -73.20 -16.26
N GLU A 847 7.18 -72.38 -16.21
CA GLU A 847 7.07 -70.96 -15.90
C GLU A 847 6.36 -70.14 -16.99
N THR A 848 6.50 -70.52 -18.26
CA THR A 848 5.88 -69.83 -19.40
C THR A 848 4.49 -70.35 -19.77
N THR A 849 4.11 -71.53 -19.29
CA THR A 849 2.81 -72.17 -19.60
C THR A 849 1.80 -72.04 -18.47
N THR A 850 2.24 -71.65 -17.27
CA THR A 850 1.34 -71.47 -16.13
C THR A 850 0.60 -70.14 -16.23
N LEU A 851 -0.73 -70.19 -16.25
CA LEU A 851 -1.58 -69.00 -16.19
C LEU A 851 -1.53 -68.39 -14.79
N LEU A 852 -1.03 -67.18 -14.68
CA LEU A 852 -1.00 -66.39 -13.45
C LEU A 852 -2.22 -65.47 -13.39
N LYS A 853 -2.72 -65.19 -12.20
CA LYS A 853 -3.80 -64.21 -11.97
C LYS A 853 -3.32 -63.09 -11.05
N ALA A 854 -3.81 -61.88 -11.30
CA ALA A 854 -3.60 -60.73 -10.44
C ALA A 854 -4.89 -59.92 -10.25
N ILE A 855 -5.06 -59.35 -9.06
CA ILE A 855 -6.08 -58.34 -8.78
C ILE A 855 -5.43 -56.97 -8.98
N VAL A 856 -6.00 -56.15 -9.85
CA VAL A 856 -5.57 -54.79 -10.12
C VAL A 856 -6.54 -53.82 -9.44
N ASN A 857 -6.03 -53.04 -8.49
CA ASN A 857 -6.75 -51.95 -7.84
C ASN A 857 -6.49 -50.65 -8.61
N VAL A 858 -7.55 -50.01 -9.13
CA VAL A 858 -7.48 -48.72 -9.81
C VAL A 858 -8.17 -47.65 -8.96
N SER A 859 -7.43 -46.62 -8.56
CA SER A 859 -7.91 -45.56 -7.67
C SER A 859 -7.42 -44.17 -8.09
N ARG A 860 -8.08 -43.12 -7.58
CA ARG A 860 -7.63 -41.72 -7.63
C ARG A 860 -7.60 -41.17 -6.21
N ASN A 861 -6.44 -40.73 -5.74
CA ASN A 861 -6.26 -40.22 -4.37
C ASN A 861 -6.85 -41.16 -3.29
N GLY A 862 -6.68 -42.48 -3.49
CA GLY A 862 -7.21 -43.51 -2.59
C GLY A 862 -8.70 -43.88 -2.79
N GLN A 863 -9.44 -43.17 -3.65
CA GLN A 863 -10.84 -43.48 -3.95
C GLN A 863 -10.94 -44.47 -5.14
N PRO A 864 -11.75 -45.53 -5.05
CA PRO A 864 -11.85 -46.55 -6.09
C PRO A 864 -12.50 -46.01 -7.38
N ILE A 865 -11.97 -46.39 -8.54
CA ILE A 865 -12.52 -46.01 -9.86
C ILE A 865 -13.26 -47.20 -10.46
N VAL A 866 -14.59 -47.10 -10.55
CA VAL A 866 -15.48 -48.13 -11.08
C VAL A 866 -15.50 -48.13 -12.62
N GLY A 867 -15.40 -49.31 -13.23
CA GLY A 867 -15.48 -49.52 -14.67
C GLY A 867 -14.30 -48.97 -15.47
N ALA A 868 -13.12 -48.89 -14.87
CA ALA A 868 -11.86 -48.67 -15.58
C ALA A 868 -11.46 -49.97 -16.29
N SER A 869 -11.03 -49.86 -17.55
CA SER A 869 -10.55 -50.99 -18.35
C SER A 869 -9.10 -51.29 -18.00
N VAL A 870 -8.82 -52.54 -17.65
CA VAL A 870 -7.47 -53.05 -17.40
C VAL A 870 -7.10 -54.01 -18.52
N ARG A 871 -6.07 -53.68 -19.29
CA ARG A 871 -5.55 -54.50 -20.39
C ARG A 871 -4.20 -55.07 -20.04
N VAL A 872 -3.98 -56.33 -20.41
CA VAL A 872 -2.68 -57.01 -20.31
C VAL A 872 -2.32 -57.56 -21.68
N ASP A 873 -1.12 -57.26 -22.16
CA ASP A 873 -0.66 -57.74 -23.46
C ASP A 873 -0.51 -59.27 -23.43
N GLY A 874 -1.19 -59.97 -24.34
CA GLY A 874 -1.22 -61.44 -24.38
C GLY A 874 -1.96 -62.11 -23.21
N GLY A 875 -2.70 -61.35 -22.40
CA GLY A 875 -3.50 -61.84 -21.27
C GLY A 875 -5.00 -61.53 -21.39
N THR A 876 -5.76 -61.79 -20.33
CA THR A 876 -7.17 -61.42 -20.25
C THR A 876 -7.33 -59.98 -19.76
N SER A 877 -8.10 -59.18 -20.48
CA SER A 877 -8.51 -57.84 -20.04
C SER A 877 -9.71 -57.90 -19.10
N GLY A 878 -9.82 -56.96 -18.16
CA GLY A 878 -10.91 -56.87 -17.19
C GLY A 878 -11.42 -55.44 -17.03
N SER A 879 -12.56 -55.28 -16.34
CA SER A 879 -13.09 -53.98 -15.93
C SER A 879 -13.21 -53.93 -14.41
N THR A 880 -12.92 -52.79 -13.79
CA THR A 880 -12.98 -52.67 -12.33
C THR A 880 -14.41 -52.71 -11.79
N ASP A 881 -14.62 -53.46 -10.71
CA ASP A 881 -15.90 -53.55 -9.98
C ASP A 881 -16.18 -52.28 -9.13
N ALA A 882 -17.26 -52.31 -8.34
CA ALA A 882 -17.65 -51.20 -7.46
C ALA A 882 -16.58 -50.82 -6.41
N ARG A 883 -15.60 -51.70 -6.15
CA ARG A 883 -14.50 -51.49 -5.21
C ARG A 883 -13.21 -51.04 -5.92
N GLY A 884 -13.25 -50.85 -7.24
CA GLY A 884 -12.08 -50.47 -8.04
C GLY A 884 -11.16 -51.64 -8.40
N TYR A 885 -11.61 -52.89 -8.26
CA TYR A 885 -10.79 -54.09 -8.52
C TYR A 885 -11.13 -54.75 -9.86
N ALA A 886 -10.11 -55.10 -10.64
CA ALA A 886 -10.23 -55.94 -11.83
C ALA A 886 -9.33 -57.18 -11.69
N VAL A 887 -9.82 -58.35 -12.07
CA VAL A 887 -9.00 -59.58 -12.11
C VAL A 887 -8.50 -59.77 -13.53
N VAL A 888 -7.18 -59.94 -13.67
CA VAL A 888 -6.53 -60.21 -14.96
C VAL A 888 -5.70 -61.48 -14.87
N SER A 889 -5.56 -62.17 -16.00
CA SER A 889 -4.76 -63.38 -16.12
C SER A 889 -3.70 -63.19 -17.20
N TYR A 890 -2.49 -63.71 -16.99
CA TYR A 890 -1.36 -63.52 -17.89
C TYR A 890 -0.39 -64.69 -17.83
N TYR A 891 0.40 -64.84 -18.89
CA TYR A 891 1.51 -65.80 -18.97
C TYR A 891 2.84 -65.03 -18.90
N LEU A 892 3.89 -65.69 -18.43
CA LEU A 892 5.25 -65.17 -18.57
C LEU A 892 5.76 -65.49 -19.97
N SER A 893 6.45 -64.54 -20.60
CA SER A 893 7.15 -64.80 -21.86
C SER A 893 8.64 -65.01 -21.60
N ALA A 894 9.22 -65.98 -22.31
CA ALA A 894 10.66 -66.15 -22.35
C ALA A 894 11.23 -65.12 -23.32
N TYR A 895 12.01 -64.16 -22.80
CA TYR A 895 12.74 -63.21 -23.61
C TYR A 895 14.15 -63.77 -23.89
N SER A 896 14.47 -63.95 -25.17
CA SER A 896 15.81 -64.26 -25.65
C SER A 896 16.46 -62.96 -26.16
N PRO A 897 17.56 -62.48 -25.57
CA PRO A 897 18.22 -61.23 -25.98
C PRO A 897 18.77 -61.20 -27.42
N GLN A 898 18.70 -62.30 -28.17
CA GLN A 898 19.26 -62.38 -29.53
C GLN A 898 18.44 -61.67 -30.62
N GLN A 899 17.21 -61.22 -30.34
CA GLN A 899 16.36 -60.57 -31.36
C GLN A 899 16.50 -59.03 -31.46
N ASP A 900 17.10 -58.34 -30.49
CA ASP A 900 17.22 -56.87 -30.51
C ASP A 900 18.58 -56.34 -31.02
N GLN A 901 19.50 -57.20 -31.48
CA GLN A 901 20.77 -56.75 -32.08
C GLN A 901 20.68 -56.34 -33.57
N ALA A 902 19.50 -56.36 -34.20
CA ALA A 902 19.36 -56.02 -35.63
C ALA A 902 19.06 -54.53 -35.93
N LEU A 903 18.98 -53.63 -34.94
CA LEU A 903 18.57 -52.23 -35.16
C LEU A 903 19.45 -51.14 -34.52
N ALA A 904 20.64 -51.48 -33.99
CA ALA A 904 21.60 -50.47 -33.56
C ALA A 904 22.53 -50.09 -34.73
N GLY A 905 22.32 -48.90 -35.29
CA GLY A 905 23.18 -48.32 -36.34
C GLY A 905 24.65 -48.23 -35.93
N SER A 906 25.55 -48.35 -36.91
CA SER A 906 26.99 -48.34 -36.73
C SER A 906 27.47 -47.02 -36.12
N ALA A 907 27.99 -47.08 -34.90
CA ALA A 907 28.80 -46.01 -34.34
C ALA A 907 30.26 -46.17 -34.84
N THR A 908 30.69 -45.23 -35.68
CA THR A 908 32.10 -44.97 -35.96
C THR A 908 32.64 -43.96 -34.94
N ASP A 909 33.91 -44.07 -34.56
CA ASP A 909 34.59 -43.01 -33.81
C ASP A 909 34.73 -41.71 -34.66
N PRO A 910 35.15 -40.56 -34.10
CA PRO A 910 35.31 -39.29 -34.82
C PRO A 910 36.31 -39.31 -35.99
N ARG A 911 36.96 -40.44 -36.26
CA ARG A 911 37.93 -40.66 -37.34
C ARG A 911 37.55 -41.83 -38.27
N GLY A 912 36.34 -42.38 -38.16
CA GLY A 912 35.77 -43.29 -39.16
C GLY A 912 36.30 -44.73 -39.14
N LYS A 913 36.85 -45.23 -38.02
CA LYS A 913 37.28 -46.65 -37.92
C LYS A 913 36.28 -47.53 -37.14
N PRO A 914 36.01 -48.77 -37.59
CA PRO A 914 35.15 -49.71 -36.87
C PRO A 914 35.85 -50.28 -35.63
N VAL A 915 35.14 -50.29 -34.50
CA VAL A 915 35.62 -50.80 -33.20
C VAL A 915 35.39 -52.32 -33.12
N LEU A 916 36.48 -53.10 -33.06
CA LEU A 916 36.42 -54.54 -32.80
C LEU A 916 36.22 -54.80 -31.30
N THR A 917 35.04 -55.29 -30.91
CA THR A 917 34.77 -55.77 -29.54
C THR A 917 34.94 -57.29 -29.45
N ARG A 918 35.66 -57.71 -28.41
CA ARG A 918 36.10 -59.08 -28.11
C ARG A 918 34.95 -59.92 -27.54
N THR A 919 34.71 -61.10 -28.10
CA THR A 919 33.67 -62.05 -27.67
C THR A 919 34.05 -62.73 -26.35
N LEU A 920 33.21 -62.59 -25.31
CA LEU A 920 33.23 -63.40 -24.09
C LEU A 920 32.02 -64.34 -24.11
N GLY A 921 32.22 -65.59 -23.66
CA GLY A 921 31.30 -66.71 -23.81
C GLY A 921 29.91 -66.50 -23.18
N ASN A 922 28.87 -66.81 -23.96
CA ASN A 922 27.47 -66.73 -23.56
C ASN A 922 27.01 -68.04 -22.89
N THR A 923 26.69 -67.97 -21.60
CA THR A 923 25.67 -68.84 -21.00
C THR A 923 24.30 -68.20 -21.24
N SER A 924 23.48 -68.77 -22.13
CA SER A 924 22.10 -68.30 -22.37
C SER A 924 21.25 -68.52 -21.11
N ARG A 925 21.11 -67.49 -20.27
CA ARG A 925 20.04 -67.41 -19.27
C ARG A 925 18.77 -66.93 -19.96
N THR A 926 17.75 -67.78 -20.01
CA THR A 926 16.39 -67.38 -20.40
C THR A 926 15.84 -66.42 -19.35
N ILE A 927 15.54 -65.18 -19.72
CA ILE A 927 14.95 -64.19 -18.81
C ILE A 927 13.42 -64.24 -19.00
N LEU A 928 12.69 -64.48 -17.91
CA LEU A 928 11.23 -64.40 -17.92
C LEU A 928 10.78 -62.96 -17.74
N THR A 929 9.96 -62.46 -18.67
CA THR A 929 9.37 -61.13 -18.62
C THR A 929 7.86 -61.23 -18.34
N VAL A 930 7.36 -60.29 -17.53
CA VAL A 930 5.91 -60.09 -17.37
C VAL A 930 5.43 -59.18 -18.50
N PRO A 931 4.26 -59.45 -19.11
CA PRO A 931 3.70 -58.60 -20.15
C PRO A 931 3.37 -57.21 -19.61
N ALA A 932 3.35 -56.23 -20.50
CA ALA A 932 2.90 -54.89 -20.16
C ALA A 932 1.40 -54.90 -19.85
N ALA A 933 1.00 -54.08 -18.88
CA ALA A 933 -0.39 -53.94 -18.50
C ALA A 933 -0.73 -52.46 -18.25
N THR A 934 -1.92 -52.04 -18.64
CA THR A 934 -2.38 -50.65 -18.55
C THR A 934 -3.83 -50.58 -18.02
N ALA A 935 -4.11 -49.58 -17.18
CA ALA A 935 -5.47 -49.22 -16.77
C ALA A 935 -5.89 -47.91 -17.45
N SER A 936 -7.10 -47.85 -17.99
CA SER A 936 -7.65 -46.65 -18.62
C SER A 936 -9.13 -46.44 -18.31
N LYS A 937 -9.55 -45.17 -18.22
CA LYS A 937 -10.96 -44.77 -18.05
C LYS A 937 -11.16 -43.44 -18.82
N PRO A 938 -12.25 -43.28 -19.60
CA PRO A 938 -12.57 -41.99 -20.20
C PRO A 938 -12.59 -40.88 -19.13
N GLY A 939 -11.88 -39.78 -19.39
CA GLY A 939 -11.73 -38.67 -18.44
C GLY A 939 -10.54 -38.79 -17.46
N PHE A 940 -9.65 -39.78 -17.63
CA PHE A 940 -8.44 -39.97 -16.81
C PHE A 940 -7.20 -40.26 -17.67
N GLN A 941 -5.99 -39.99 -17.15
CA GLN A 941 -4.75 -40.46 -17.80
C GLN A 941 -4.58 -41.98 -17.59
N PRO A 942 -4.11 -42.74 -18.60
CA PRO A 942 -3.80 -44.16 -18.43
C PRO A 942 -2.70 -44.39 -17.40
N ALA A 943 -2.77 -45.49 -16.65
CA ALA A 943 -1.76 -45.90 -15.69
C ALA A 943 -1.10 -47.21 -16.10
N ASN A 944 0.23 -47.26 -16.07
CA ASN A 944 0.98 -48.50 -16.25
C ASN A 944 0.89 -49.35 -14.99
N ILE A 945 0.70 -50.66 -15.17
CA ILE A 945 0.55 -51.63 -14.09
C ILE A 945 1.78 -52.52 -14.06
N ARG A 946 2.43 -52.63 -12.89
CA ARG A 946 3.47 -53.63 -12.66
C ARG A 946 2.82 -54.93 -12.19
N LEU A 947 2.71 -55.91 -13.08
CA LEU A 947 2.21 -57.23 -12.71
C LEU A 947 3.22 -57.97 -11.81
N PRO A 948 2.75 -58.73 -10.81
CA PRO A 948 3.62 -59.44 -9.89
C PRO A 948 4.43 -60.52 -10.60
N LYS A 949 5.69 -60.71 -10.20
CA LYS A 949 6.51 -61.83 -10.66
C LYS A 949 6.41 -63.00 -9.66
N PRO A 950 6.30 -64.26 -10.11
CA PRO A 950 6.37 -65.40 -9.20
C PRO A 950 7.75 -65.51 -8.54
N LEU A 951 7.78 -66.11 -7.35
CA LEU A 951 9.03 -66.39 -6.64
C LEU A 951 9.71 -67.60 -7.31
N SER A 952 10.79 -67.34 -8.06
CA SER A 952 11.63 -68.41 -8.62
C SER A 952 12.26 -69.22 -7.49
N THR A 953 12.16 -70.55 -7.57
CA THR A 953 12.81 -71.46 -6.64
C THR A 953 14.27 -71.69 -7.07
N SER A 954 15.17 -70.95 -6.41
CA SER A 954 16.64 -71.08 -6.35
C SER A 954 17.51 -70.37 -7.39
N PRO A 955 18.67 -69.81 -6.94
CA PRO A 955 19.73 -69.34 -7.80
C PRO A 955 20.56 -70.53 -8.29
N VAL A 956 20.60 -70.77 -9.60
CA VAL A 956 21.64 -71.59 -10.23
C VAL A 956 22.75 -70.62 -10.63
N SER A 957 23.90 -70.75 -9.95
CA SER A 957 25.20 -70.04 -10.12
C SER A 957 25.27 -68.98 -11.21
#